data_AF-A0A023GC20-F1
#
_entry.id   AF-A0A023GC20-F1
#
_cell.length_a   1.000
_cell.length_b   1.000
_cell.length_c   1.000
_cell.angle_alpha   90.00
_cell.angle_beta   90.00
_cell.angle_gamma   90.00
#
_symmetry.space_group_name_H-M   'P 1'
#
loop_
_entity.id
_entity.type
_entity.pdbx_description
1 polymer ?
#
loop_
_entity_poly.entity_id
_entity_poly.type
_entity_poly.pdbx_seq_one_letter_code
_entity_poly.pdbx_strand_id
1 'polypeptide(L)'
;MEGLVTEGVPGSPPEFCTGVAGVSVGGSVHKRSWLQLRQAVRQTRCRLYGLASRLPSSVTFGKGRLYFLSPLTEGRESSLHYVDLPPAQTQAGSILAATGMSGSSCGTGSEGTTGVAPVPAVPPVLQWRPLLDPKFHRCHPPGRLSREEQLQWERRRLMAWGITAFDHQAGRFVFPAGGSLFFCDDVPLGGPHFPVELRTSLSCARLNAQLCPCNGDLVAFVSAGDLWVTHLGSGAEVRLTHTRLEGASVSDSPVSVGIPSYVTQEEFNRYVGFWWCPTVDADGTYRLLYEVVDESDVEVLQLPSFGEDGMAGTEEHRFPRAGSPNARSSLALAQFLLSHTGQIEQVQLLSLAEPLSSLSPSSEYLLRAGWTPDGSGVWAELLDRAQQRLQLVLFPLGCFQPSEVGVPATAAAQYLLLWQETSHVWINVHDVLLFLRSESPHELCVLWASEESGFRHLYLLRLRTDGQAPCTALPLASGHGSDRLVSKTQLTSGEWEVSEKDVWVDESRRLVYFVGLKDTPLERHLYVVGLDGQLPVSRLTEPGYSHTIFMDQECGMFVTVKSSLSEPPSSAVYWLSHSEEPSCSPSPCLVATLLEPPRGLGRLLLTAGCCTWRVFMDEKEKKLYSVKGRLQHTYWMVAVATRSLSCSAT
;
A
#
# COMPACT_ATOMS: atom_id res chain seq x y z
N MET A 1 55.32 44.92 -10.62
CA MET A 1 55.06 46.35 -10.36
C MET A 1 53.84 46.40 -9.48
N GLU A 2 54.10 46.46 -8.19
CA GLU A 2 53.65 47.55 -7.29
C GLU A 2 52.28 47.18 -6.71
N GLY A 3 52.11 46.80 -5.45
CA GLY A 3 52.83 47.20 -4.25
C GLY A 3 51.95 48.19 -3.49
N LEU A 4 51.37 47.75 -2.37
CA LEU A 4 50.96 48.63 -1.27
C LEU A 4 50.87 47.79 0.01
N VAL A 5 51.93 47.92 0.79
CA VAL A 5 52.08 47.53 2.19
C VAL A 5 51.90 48.80 3.01
N THR A 6 51.12 48.75 4.09
CA THR A 6 51.25 49.67 5.23
C THR A 6 51.08 48.91 6.54
N GLU A 7 52.24 48.71 7.17
CA GLU A 7 52.64 48.69 8.58
C GLU A 7 51.61 48.42 9.70
N GLY A 8 52.04 47.55 10.63
CA GLY A 8 51.49 47.43 11.98
C GLY A 8 52.51 47.84 13.06
N VAL A 9 52.05 47.91 14.31
CA VAL A 9 52.85 47.91 15.56
C VAL A 9 51.98 47.26 16.68
N PRO A 10 52.49 46.77 17.83
CA PRO A 10 52.45 45.34 18.17
C PRO A 10 51.77 45.05 19.53
N GLY A 11 51.40 43.79 19.76
CA GLY A 11 50.93 43.32 21.06
C GLY A 11 51.17 41.82 21.21
N SER A 12 51.98 41.45 22.20
CA SER A 12 52.48 40.10 22.52
C SER A 12 51.38 39.06 22.81
N PRO A 13 51.64 37.76 22.51
CA PRO A 13 50.70 36.68 22.80
C PRO A 13 50.83 36.23 24.27
N PRO A 14 49.72 36.00 25.00
CA PRO A 14 49.81 35.27 26.26
C PRO A 14 49.73 33.76 25.99
N GLU A 15 50.76 33.10 26.51
CA GLU A 15 50.92 31.69 26.87
C GLU A 15 49.63 30.86 26.95
N PHE A 16 49.54 29.81 26.12
CA PHE A 16 48.66 28.67 26.39
C PHE A 16 49.35 27.73 27.37
N CYS A 17 48.86 27.72 28.61
CA CYS A 17 49.21 26.73 29.62
C CYS A 17 48.89 25.32 29.12
N THR A 18 49.89 24.47 29.26
CA THR A 18 49.87 23.02 29.24
C THR A 18 48.85 22.46 30.23
N GLY A 19 48.03 21.50 29.78
CA GLY A 19 47.29 20.62 30.69
C GLY A 19 45.88 20.26 30.26
N VAL A 20 45.74 19.47 29.19
CA VAL A 20 44.70 18.44 29.14
C VAL A 20 45.33 17.22 28.46
N ALA A 21 45.49 16.14 29.21
CA ALA A 21 45.92 14.86 28.70
C ALA A 21 44.98 14.44 27.56
N GLY A 22 45.49 14.47 26.33
CA GLY A 22 44.81 13.84 25.20
C GLY A 22 44.71 12.36 25.48
N VAL A 23 43.52 11.89 25.87
CA VAL A 23 43.20 10.47 25.80
C VAL A 23 43.14 10.13 24.31
N SER A 24 44.26 9.67 23.77
CA SER A 24 44.28 9.00 22.48
C SER A 24 43.47 7.71 22.65
N VAL A 25 42.20 7.75 22.26
CA VAL A 25 41.44 6.51 22.02
C VAL A 25 41.98 5.91 20.73
N GLY A 26 43.18 5.33 20.84
CA GLY A 26 43.73 4.42 19.86
C GLY A 26 42.91 3.14 19.90
N GLY A 27 41.71 3.18 19.33
CA GLY A 27 40.92 1.99 19.06
C GLY A 27 41.69 1.12 18.07
N SER A 28 42.55 0.24 18.58
CA SER A 28 43.11 -0.87 17.83
C SER A 28 41.93 -1.67 17.28
N VAL A 29 41.56 -1.45 16.01
CA VAL A 29 40.63 -2.35 15.32
C VAL A 29 41.36 -3.68 15.18
N HIS A 30 41.06 -4.62 16.07
CA HIS A 30 41.63 -5.96 16.00
C HIS A 30 41.34 -6.55 14.63
N LYS A 31 42.39 -6.81 13.84
CA LYS A 31 42.30 -7.49 12.55
C LYS A 31 41.81 -8.93 12.82
N ARG A 32 40.51 -9.14 12.60
CA ARG A 32 39.89 -10.47 12.71
C ARG A 32 40.15 -11.25 11.43
N SER A 33 40.36 -12.55 11.53
CA SER A 33 40.40 -13.43 10.37
C SER A 33 39.02 -13.51 9.70
N TRP A 34 38.98 -13.90 8.43
CA TRP A 34 37.71 -14.15 7.72
C TRP A 34 36.80 -15.12 8.49
N LEU A 35 37.37 -16.17 9.10
CA LEU A 35 36.62 -17.14 9.90
C LEU A 35 35.98 -16.49 11.13
N GLN A 36 36.73 -15.64 11.84
CA GLN A 36 36.23 -14.91 13.00
C GLN A 36 35.13 -13.92 12.61
N LEU A 37 35.27 -13.22 11.48
CA LEU A 37 34.22 -12.35 10.95
C LEU A 37 32.96 -13.14 10.57
N ARG A 38 33.12 -14.25 9.85
CA ARG A 38 32.00 -15.13 9.48
C ARG A 38 31.26 -15.68 10.70
N GLN A 39 31.99 -16.09 11.74
CA GLN A 39 31.39 -16.55 13.00
C GLN A 39 30.67 -15.42 13.74
N ALA A 40 31.28 -14.24 13.83
CA ALA A 40 30.66 -13.08 14.47
C ALA A 40 29.35 -12.67 13.75
N VAL A 41 29.35 -12.63 12.42
CA VAL A 41 28.15 -12.35 11.62
C VAL A 41 27.09 -13.43 11.85
N ARG A 42 27.46 -14.72 11.85
CA ARG A 42 26.52 -15.82 12.12
C ARG A 42 25.87 -15.70 13.50
N GLN A 43 26.67 -15.50 14.55
CA GLN A 43 26.17 -15.38 15.92
C GLN A 43 25.26 -14.16 16.08
N THR A 44 25.66 -13.02 15.49
CA THR A 44 24.85 -11.80 15.50
C THR A 44 23.51 -12.04 14.81
N ARG A 45 23.51 -12.65 13.62
CA ARG A 45 22.28 -13.00 12.90
C ARG A 45 21.39 -13.96 13.66
N CYS A 46 21.94 -14.97 14.32
CA CYS A 46 21.13 -15.89 15.13
C CYS A 46 20.44 -15.17 16.29
N ARG A 47 21.13 -14.24 16.96
CA ARG A 47 20.53 -13.41 18.01
C ARG A 47 19.43 -12.51 17.47
N LEU A 48 19.68 -11.86 16.33
CA LEU A 48 18.71 -10.97 15.69
C LEU A 48 17.49 -11.70 15.14
N TYR A 49 17.67 -12.94 14.67
CA TYR A 49 16.54 -13.76 14.24
C TYR A 49 15.60 -14.06 15.41
N GLY A 50 16.15 -14.28 16.61
CA GLY A 50 15.35 -14.40 17.83
C GLY A 50 14.68 -13.09 18.27
N LEU A 51 15.15 -11.94 17.77
CA LEU A 51 14.57 -10.61 18.01
C LEU A 51 13.60 -10.15 16.92
N ALA A 52 13.53 -10.87 15.81
CA ALA A 52 12.59 -10.57 14.73
C ALA A 52 11.17 -10.87 15.24
N SER A 53 10.51 -9.82 15.74
CA SER A 53 9.12 -9.87 16.14
C SER A 53 8.28 -10.25 14.93
N ARG A 54 7.39 -11.24 15.09
CA ARG A 54 6.38 -11.55 14.08
C ARG A 54 5.41 -10.38 14.06
N LEU A 55 5.41 -9.60 12.98
CA LEU A 55 4.52 -8.47 12.85
C LEU A 55 3.30 -8.88 12.02
N PRO A 56 2.09 -8.52 12.47
CA PRO A 56 0.91 -8.67 11.64
C PRO A 56 1.02 -7.75 10.43
N SER A 57 0.75 -8.28 9.25
CA SER A 57 0.64 -7.52 7.99
C SER A 57 -0.68 -7.85 7.31
N SER A 58 -1.10 -7.00 6.36
CA SER A 58 -2.37 -7.16 5.63
C SER A 58 -3.55 -7.42 6.57
N VAL A 59 -3.70 -6.56 7.58
CA VAL A 59 -4.74 -6.70 8.60
C VAL A 59 -6.09 -6.35 7.99
N THR A 60 -7.06 -7.26 8.11
CA THR A 60 -8.43 -7.11 7.62
C THR A 60 -9.42 -7.37 8.75
N PHE A 61 -10.46 -6.56 8.83
CA PHE A 61 -11.50 -6.66 9.84
C PHE A 61 -12.68 -7.50 9.34
N GLY A 62 -13.11 -8.45 10.15
CA GLY A 62 -14.33 -9.24 9.94
C GLY A 62 -15.31 -9.10 11.10
N LYS A 63 -16.42 -9.85 11.03
CA LYS A 63 -17.46 -9.81 12.07
C LYS A 63 -16.94 -10.40 13.39
N GLY A 64 -16.44 -9.53 14.27
CA GLY A 64 -15.89 -9.93 15.58
C GLY A 64 -14.53 -10.61 15.52
N ARG A 65 -13.86 -10.58 14.36
CA ARG A 65 -12.54 -11.17 14.14
C ARG A 65 -11.63 -10.22 13.41
N LEU A 66 -10.34 -10.38 13.64
CA LEU A 66 -9.29 -9.68 12.92
C LEU A 66 -8.38 -10.71 12.25
N TYR A 67 -8.26 -10.61 10.93
CA TYR A 67 -7.44 -11.50 10.09
C TYR A 67 -6.17 -10.79 9.66
N PHE A 68 -5.06 -11.52 9.54
CA PHE A 68 -3.78 -10.96 9.13
C PHE A 68 -2.82 -12.04 8.66
N LEU A 69 -1.80 -11.63 7.92
CA LEU A 69 -0.66 -12.46 7.59
C LEU A 69 0.41 -12.33 8.67
N SER A 70 1.03 -13.45 8.99
CA SER A 70 2.21 -13.51 9.85
C SER A 70 3.07 -14.71 9.49
N PRO A 71 4.41 -14.61 9.64
CA PRO A 71 5.29 -15.76 9.66
C PRO A 71 4.85 -16.81 10.70
N LEU A 72 4.97 -18.09 10.37
CA LEU A 72 4.74 -19.23 11.25
C LEU A 72 5.76 -19.29 12.38
N THR A 73 5.46 -20.10 13.40
CA THR A 73 6.24 -20.15 14.63
C THR A 73 7.71 -20.54 14.45
N GLU A 74 7.95 -21.44 13.49
CA GLU A 74 9.24 -22.11 13.30
C GLU A 74 9.86 -21.83 11.92
N GLY A 75 9.46 -20.75 11.24
CA GLY A 75 9.93 -20.50 9.87
C GLY A 75 9.77 -19.06 9.39
N ARG A 76 10.03 -18.88 8.09
CA ARG A 76 9.79 -17.62 7.35
C ARG A 76 8.57 -17.71 6.43
N GLU A 77 7.83 -18.80 6.53
CA GLU A 77 6.59 -19.02 5.79
C GLU A 77 5.47 -18.21 6.43
N SER A 78 4.87 -17.32 5.66
CA SER A 78 3.72 -16.50 6.01
C SER A 78 2.43 -17.31 5.79
N SER A 79 1.53 -17.23 6.75
CA SER A 79 0.21 -17.86 6.70
C SER A 79 -0.87 -16.96 7.31
N LEU A 80 -2.13 -17.27 7.01
CA LEU A 80 -3.30 -16.58 7.52
C LEU A 80 -3.56 -16.93 8.99
N HIS A 81 -3.67 -15.89 9.81
CA HIS A 81 -4.02 -15.97 11.22
C HIS A 81 -5.23 -15.11 11.50
N TYR A 82 -5.90 -15.41 12.61
CA TYR A 82 -6.96 -14.57 13.13
C TYR A 82 -6.87 -14.44 14.66
N VAL A 83 -7.53 -13.40 15.17
CA VAL A 83 -7.84 -13.25 16.60
C VAL A 83 -9.32 -12.92 16.75
N ASP A 84 -9.95 -13.50 17.78
CA ASP A 84 -11.31 -13.13 18.17
C ASP A 84 -11.26 -11.82 18.97
N LEU A 85 -12.10 -10.86 18.60
CA LEU A 85 -12.21 -9.59 19.28
C LEU A 85 -13.27 -9.69 20.39
N PRO A 86 -13.02 -9.08 21.57
CA PRO A 86 -14.01 -9.07 22.64
C PRO A 86 -15.27 -8.30 22.21
N PRO A 87 -16.48 -8.74 22.63
CA PRO A 87 -17.71 -8.06 22.26
C PRO A 87 -17.74 -6.63 22.82
N ALA A 88 -18.18 -5.67 22.00
CA ALA A 88 -18.20 -4.24 22.31
C ALA A 88 -18.97 -3.90 23.62
N GLN A 89 -20.02 -4.67 23.97
CA GLN A 89 -20.85 -4.41 25.15
C GLN A 89 -20.16 -4.75 26.49
N THR A 90 -19.11 -5.56 26.48
CA THR A 90 -18.48 -6.07 27.72
C THR A 90 -17.65 -5.02 28.46
N GLN A 91 -17.49 -3.80 27.93
CA GLN A 91 -16.64 -2.75 28.52
C GLN A 91 -17.30 -1.38 28.71
N ALA A 92 -18.58 -1.19 28.36
CA ALA A 92 -19.30 0.02 28.79
C ALA A 92 -19.31 0.18 30.34
N GLY A 93 -19.25 -0.93 31.07
CA GLY A 93 -19.07 -0.94 32.53
C GLY A 93 -17.64 -0.62 33.00
N SER A 94 -16.62 -0.77 32.14
CA SER A 94 -15.21 -0.47 32.47
C SER A 94 -14.86 1.00 32.20
N ILE A 95 -15.46 1.61 31.17
CA ILE A 95 -15.24 3.03 30.81
C ILE A 95 -15.79 3.97 31.91
N LEU A 96 -16.91 3.60 32.55
CA LEU A 96 -17.45 4.31 33.72
C LEU A 96 -16.55 4.21 34.96
N ALA A 97 -15.70 3.18 35.06
CA ALA A 97 -14.78 3.03 36.19
C ALA A 97 -13.48 3.85 36.02
N ALA A 98 -13.10 4.20 34.78
CA ALA A 98 -11.90 4.96 34.47
C ALA A 98 -12.12 6.49 34.43
N THR A 99 -13.35 6.95 34.24
CA THR A 99 -13.72 8.37 34.20
C THR A 99 -14.27 8.84 35.56
N GLY A 100 -13.42 8.83 36.58
CA GLY A 100 -13.74 9.44 37.87
C GLY A 100 -13.76 10.97 37.80
N MET A 101 -14.83 11.56 37.26
CA MET A 101 -15.18 12.98 37.49
C MET A 101 -16.41 13.03 38.41
N SER A 102 -16.19 13.16 39.72
CA SER A 102 -17.24 13.45 40.68
C SER A 102 -17.55 14.95 40.69
N GLY A 103 -18.70 15.31 40.12
CA GLY A 103 -19.39 16.57 40.39
C GLY A 103 -19.84 16.64 41.85
N SER A 104 -19.66 17.81 42.44
CA SER A 104 -19.99 18.15 43.82
C SER A 104 -21.47 17.96 44.17
N SER A 105 -21.76 17.27 45.27
CA SER A 105 -22.94 17.59 46.10
C SER A 105 -22.66 17.25 47.58
N CYS A 106 -23.09 18.17 48.46
CA CYS A 106 -22.98 18.08 49.91
C CYS A 106 -23.89 16.98 50.48
N GLY A 107 -23.36 16.17 51.40
CA GLY A 107 -24.15 15.25 52.22
C GLY A 107 -23.30 14.58 53.31
N THR A 108 -23.58 14.92 54.56
CA THR A 108 -22.96 14.38 55.78
C THR A 108 -23.38 12.93 56.05
N GLY A 109 -22.43 12.04 56.44
CA GLY A 109 -22.77 10.75 57.06
C GLY A 109 -21.68 9.66 56.98
N SER A 110 -21.00 9.46 58.11
CA SER A 110 -20.21 8.34 58.64
C SER A 110 -20.08 6.96 57.94
N GLU A 111 -18.87 6.39 58.16
CA GLU A 111 -18.47 4.98 58.31
C GLU A 111 -18.02 4.14 57.08
N GLY A 112 -16.69 4.07 56.91
CA GLY A 112 -15.95 2.81 57.02
C GLY A 112 -16.17 1.72 55.97
N THR A 113 -15.49 1.82 54.82
CA THR A 113 -14.95 0.64 54.13
C THR A 113 -13.75 1.04 53.28
N THR A 114 -12.58 0.43 53.53
CA THR A 114 -11.39 0.58 52.69
C THR A 114 -11.64 -0.08 51.34
N GLY A 115 -12.17 0.69 50.40
CA GLY A 115 -12.27 0.31 49.00
C GLY A 115 -10.87 0.30 48.39
N VAL A 116 -10.36 -0.90 48.10
CA VAL A 116 -9.23 -1.09 47.21
C VAL A 116 -9.62 -0.46 45.88
N ALA A 117 -8.88 0.57 45.45
CA ALA A 117 -9.04 1.14 44.11
C ALA A 117 -8.95 0.00 43.08
N PRO A 118 -9.86 -0.09 42.09
CA PRO A 118 -9.77 -1.13 41.08
C PRO A 118 -8.43 -0.98 40.37
N VAL A 119 -7.58 -1.99 40.51
CA VAL A 119 -6.35 -2.11 39.72
C VAL A 119 -6.77 -2.02 38.25
N PRO A 120 -6.20 -1.11 37.44
CA PRO A 120 -6.55 -1.06 36.02
C PRO A 120 -6.30 -2.45 35.43
N ALA A 121 -7.36 -3.07 34.92
CA ALA A 121 -7.29 -4.40 34.36
C ALA A 121 -6.25 -4.39 33.25
N VAL A 122 -5.22 -5.24 33.38
CA VAL A 122 -4.21 -5.39 32.33
C VAL A 122 -4.94 -5.83 31.05
N PRO A 123 -4.79 -5.10 29.94
CA PRO A 123 -5.47 -5.44 28.70
C PRO A 123 -5.07 -6.85 28.27
N PRO A 124 -6.02 -7.68 27.79
CA PRO A 124 -5.72 -9.05 27.41
C PRO A 124 -4.73 -9.08 26.25
N VAL A 125 -3.86 -10.10 26.24
CA VAL A 125 -3.03 -10.42 25.07
C VAL A 125 -3.82 -11.39 24.18
N LEU A 126 -4.08 -10.99 22.94
CA LEU A 126 -4.84 -11.82 22.00
C LEU A 126 -3.98 -12.99 21.51
N GLN A 127 -4.51 -14.21 21.65
CA GLN A 127 -3.85 -15.40 21.14
C GLN A 127 -4.09 -15.53 19.64
N TRP A 128 -3.01 -15.54 18.86
CA TRP A 128 -3.07 -15.73 17.41
C TRP A 128 -3.45 -17.17 17.09
N ARG A 129 -4.50 -17.35 16.31
CA ARG A 129 -4.97 -18.66 15.86
C ARG A 129 -4.70 -18.81 14.37
N PRO A 130 -4.15 -19.95 13.91
CA PRO A 130 -4.03 -20.21 12.49
C PRO A 130 -5.43 -20.36 11.89
N LEU A 131 -5.69 -19.68 10.78
CA LEU A 131 -6.93 -19.86 10.01
C LEU A 131 -6.90 -21.17 9.22
N LEU A 132 -5.71 -21.51 8.69
CA LEU A 132 -5.50 -22.69 7.87
C LEU A 132 -4.98 -23.88 8.69
N ASP A 133 -5.36 -25.09 8.29
CA ASP A 133 -4.83 -26.33 8.88
C ASP A 133 -3.29 -26.32 8.81
N PRO A 134 -2.57 -26.52 9.94
CA PRO A 134 -1.12 -26.56 9.94
C PRO A 134 -0.52 -27.61 8.99
N LYS A 135 -1.27 -28.63 8.56
CA LYS A 135 -0.82 -29.61 7.56
C LYS A 135 -0.76 -29.03 6.16
N PHE A 136 -1.40 -27.91 5.89
CA PHE A 136 -1.32 -27.19 4.63
C PHE A 136 0.08 -26.60 4.46
N HIS A 137 0.97 -27.37 3.83
CA HIS A 137 2.29 -26.94 3.42
C HIS A 137 2.36 -26.97 1.90
N ARG A 138 1.91 -25.89 1.26
CA ARG A 138 2.23 -25.60 -0.15
C ARG A 138 3.36 -24.59 -0.20
N CYS A 139 4.46 -24.92 0.46
CA CYS A 139 5.73 -24.26 0.22
C CYS A 139 6.29 -24.76 -1.10
N HIS A 140 6.63 -23.84 -2.00
CA HIS A 140 7.55 -24.14 -3.08
C HIS A 140 8.84 -24.69 -2.44
N PRO A 141 9.35 -25.87 -2.86
CA PRO A 141 10.78 -26.09 -2.76
C PRO A 141 11.45 -24.88 -3.43
N PRO A 142 12.52 -24.29 -2.87
CA PRO A 142 13.21 -23.16 -3.49
C PRO A 142 13.53 -23.53 -4.96
N GLY A 143 12.87 -22.86 -5.91
CA GLY A 143 13.02 -23.13 -7.35
C GLY A 143 11.76 -23.55 -8.14
N ARG A 144 10.53 -23.36 -7.65
CA ARG A 144 9.28 -23.66 -8.40
C ARG A 144 8.27 -22.50 -8.47
N LEU A 145 8.73 -21.25 -8.43
CA LEU A 145 7.86 -20.10 -8.72
C LEU A 145 7.89 -19.84 -10.21
N SER A 146 6.73 -19.55 -10.81
CA SER A 146 6.72 -19.04 -12.18
C SER A 146 7.53 -17.75 -12.28
N ARG A 147 8.04 -17.44 -13.48
CA ARG A 147 8.86 -16.24 -13.65
C ARG A 147 8.05 -14.97 -13.37
N GLU A 148 6.78 -14.98 -13.76
CA GLU A 148 5.86 -13.88 -13.55
C GLU A 148 5.61 -13.60 -12.07
N GLU A 149 5.46 -14.64 -11.24
CA GLU A 149 5.36 -14.50 -9.77
C GLU A 149 6.64 -13.93 -9.17
N GLN A 150 7.81 -14.43 -9.58
CA GLN A 150 9.10 -13.95 -9.09
C GLN A 150 9.28 -12.46 -9.37
N LEU A 151 9.00 -12.03 -10.61
CA LEU A 151 9.12 -10.62 -11.00
C LEU A 151 8.12 -9.74 -10.23
N GLN A 152 6.90 -10.23 -10.00
CA GLN A 152 5.93 -9.48 -9.20
C GLN A 152 6.34 -9.36 -7.73
N TRP A 153 6.97 -10.41 -7.16
CA TRP A 153 7.51 -10.37 -5.80
C TRP A 153 8.66 -9.39 -5.67
N GLU A 154 9.57 -9.34 -6.65
CA GLU A 154 10.64 -8.35 -6.69
C GLU A 154 10.08 -6.91 -6.69
N ARG A 155 9.13 -6.62 -7.59
CA ARG A 155 8.51 -5.28 -7.73
C ARG A 155 7.69 -4.86 -6.51
N ARG A 156 7.01 -5.81 -5.85
CA ARG A 156 6.30 -5.58 -4.58
C ARG A 156 7.20 -5.58 -3.36
N ARG A 157 8.49 -5.89 -3.54
CA ARG A 157 9.49 -6.03 -2.46
C ARG A 157 9.06 -7.06 -1.41
N LEU A 158 8.42 -8.14 -1.84
CA LEU A 158 7.98 -9.25 -1.00
C LEU A 158 9.18 -10.15 -0.65
N MET A 159 9.48 -10.25 0.64
CA MET A 159 10.66 -10.98 1.15
C MET A 159 10.28 -12.25 1.94
N ALA A 160 9.01 -12.35 2.34
CA ALA A 160 8.45 -13.52 3.02
C ALA A 160 7.96 -14.54 1.99
N TRP A 161 8.07 -15.82 2.32
CA TRP A 161 7.62 -16.93 1.49
C TRP A 161 6.26 -17.40 2.01
N GLY A 162 5.49 -18.16 1.23
CA GLY A 162 4.15 -18.62 1.63
C GLY A 162 3.06 -17.69 1.08
N ILE A 163 2.02 -17.44 1.87
CA ILE A 163 0.91 -16.57 1.48
C ILE A 163 1.36 -15.11 1.59
N THR A 164 1.47 -14.43 0.45
CA THR A 164 1.96 -13.06 0.35
C THR A 164 0.87 -12.01 0.29
N ALA A 165 -0.32 -12.39 -0.16
CA ALA A 165 -1.51 -11.56 -0.22
C ALA A 165 -2.75 -12.45 -0.11
N PHE A 166 -3.88 -11.87 0.26
CA PHE A 166 -5.18 -12.51 0.20
C PHE A 166 -6.23 -11.45 -0.10
N ASP A 167 -7.33 -11.88 -0.70
CA ASP A 167 -8.55 -11.10 -0.76
C ASP A 167 -9.60 -11.73 0.15
N HIS A 168 -10.49 -10.93 0.73
CA HIS A 168 -11.48 -11.37 1.70
C HIS A 168 -12.82 -10.65 1.54
N GLN A 169 -13.89 -11.43 1.54
CA GLN A 169 -15.25 -10.92 1.51
C GLN A 169 -16.18 -11.82 2.31
N ALA A 170 -16.88 -11.23 3.29
CA ALA A 170 -17.92 -11.92 4.07
C ALA A 170 -17.50 -13.29 4.66
N GLY A 171 -16.25 -13.44 5.11
CA GLY A 171 -15.70 -14.67 5.68
C GLY A 171 -15.05 -15.59 4.65
N ARG A 172 -15.15 -15.30 3.35
CA ARG A 172 -14.47 -16.02 2.29
C ARG A 172 -13.12 -15.42 1.98
N PHE A 173 -12.12 -16.27 1.76
CA PHE A 173 -10.74 -15.90 1.44
C PHE A 173 -10.32 -16.50 0.12
N VAL A 174 -9.59 -15.73 -0.70
CA VAL A 174 -8.87 -16.23 -1.87
C VAL A 174 -7.42 -15.79 -1.77
N PHE A 175 -6.50 -16.72 -1.99
CA PHE A 175 -5.07 -16.43 -1.87
C PHE A 175 -4.21 -17.35 -2.75
N PRO A 176 -3.06 -16.85 -3.24
CA PRO A 176 -2.08 -17.68 -3.91
C PRO A 176 -1.25 -18.48 -2.91
N ALA A 177 -0.97 -19.74 -3.26
CA ALA A 177 0.01 -20.58 -2.56
C ALA A 177 0.57 -21.63 -3.53
N GLY A 178 1.89 -21.79 -3.58
CA GLY A 178 2.49 -22.88 -4.37
C GLY A 178 2.26 -22.76 -5.88
N GLY A 179 2.15 -21.56 -6.46
CA GLY A 179 1.88 -21.35 -7.90
C GLY A 179 0.41 -21.56 -8.30
N SER A 180 -0.46 -21.83 -7.32
CA SER A 180 -1.87 -22.14 -7.48
C SER A 180 -2.72 -21.18 -6.65
N LEU A 181 -4.03 -21.14 -6.91
CA LEU A 181 -4.99 -20.37 -6.15
C LEU A 181 -5.79 -21.28 -5.25
N PHE A 182 -6.03 -20.80 -4.04
CA PHE A 182 -6.81 -21.47 -3.02
C PHE A 182 -7.91 -20.56 -2.53
N PHE A 183 -8.99 -21.17 -2.07
CA PHE A 183 -10.01 -20.48 -1.30
C PHE A 183 -10.36 -21.23 -0.02
N CYS A 184 -10.82 -20.51 0.99
CA CYS A 184 -11.45 -21.09 2.16
C CYS A 184 -12.53 -20.15 2.71
N ASP A 185 -13.51 -20.74 3.38
CA ASP A 185 -14.55 -20.02 4.10
C ASP A 185 -14.27 -20.15 5.59
N ASP A 186 -14.16 -19.02 6.29
CA ASP A 186 -14.09 -18.98 7.75
C ASP A 186 -15.47 -19.28 8.33
N VAL A 187 -15.58 -20.43 9.00
CA VAL A 187 -16.76 -20.79 9.76
C VAL A 187 -16.43 -20.55 11.22
N PRO A 188 -17.06 -19.59 11.93
CA PRO A 188 -16.62 -19.16 13.27
C PRO A 188 -16.48 -20.25 14.35
N LEU A 189 -17.18 -21.38 14.18
CA LEU A 189 -17.12 -22.53 15.09
C LEU A 189 -16.28 -23.70 14.52
N GLY A 190 -15.71 -23.53 13.33
CA GLY A 190 -14.78 -24.45 12.69
C GLY A 190 -13.38 -24.30 13.29
N GLY A 191 -12.68 -25.42 13.45
CA GLY A 191 -11.24 -25.40 13.66
C GLY A 191 -10.48 -24.87 12.44
N PRO A 192 -9.14 -25.01 12.40
CA PRO A 192 -8.35 -24.65 11.24
C PRO A 192 -8.90 -25.28 9.95
N HIS A 193 -9.00 -24.50 8.89
CA HIS A 193 -9.62 -24.93 7.64
C HIS A 193 -8.57 -25.47 6.68
N PHE A 194 -8.82 -26.63 6.06
CA PHE A 194 -8.00 -27.06 4.93
C PHE A 194 -8.50 -26.35 3.67
N PRO A 195 -7.68 -25.53 3.00
CA PRO A 195 -8.14 -24.73 1.88
C PRO A 195 -8.38 -25.60 0.64
N VAL A 196 -9.33 -25.17 -0.19
CA VAL A 196 -9.70 -25.85 -1.43
C VAL A 196 -8.89 -25.24 -2.57
N GLU A 197 -8.16 -26.09 -3.30
CA GLU A 197 -7.46 -25.66 -4.51
C GLU A 197 -8.46 -25.39 -5.64
N LEU A 198 -8.33 -24.22 -6.25
CA LEU A 198 -9.01 -23.92 -7.51
C LEU A 198 -8.33 -24.70 -8.62
N ARG A 199 -8.90 -25.86 -8.95
CA ARG A 199 -8.44 -26.71 -10.05
C ARG A 199 -8.56 -25.94 -11.35
N THR A 200 -7.51 -26.00 -12.16
CA THR A 200 -7.42 -25.31 -13.44
C THR A 200 -6.69 -26.20 -14.43
N SER A 201 -7.00 -26.05 -15.72
CA SER A 201 -6.19 -26.64 -16.81
C SER A 201 -4.98 -25.78 -17.17
N LEU A 202 -4.82 -24.61 -16.54
CA LEU A 202 -3.73 -23.68 -16.82
C LEU A 202 -2.41 -24.18 -16.25
N SER A 203 -1.36 -24.05 -17.06
CA SER A 203 0.02 -24.34 -16.68
C SER A 203 0.76 -23.12 -16.12
N CYS A 204 0.25 -21.91 -16.38
CA CYS A 204 0.85 -20.65 -15.95
C CYS A 204 0.33 -20.20 -14.58
N ALA A 205 1.11 -19.36 -13.90
CA ALA A 205 0.68 -18.80 -12.62
C ALA A 205 -0.51 -17.85 -12.78
N ARG A 206 -1.34 -17.83 -11.73
CA ARG A 206 -2.55 -17.03 -11.64
C ARG A 206 -2.29 -15.88 -10.69
N LEU A 207 -2.07 -14.71 -11.27
CA LEU A 207 -1.66 -13.52 -10.55
C LEU A 207 -2.87 -12.67 -10.15
N ASN A 208 -2.69 -11.91 -9.07
CA ASN A 208 -3.60 -10.83 -8.67
C ASN A 208 -5.05 -11.26 -8.46
N ALA A 209 -5.31 -12.46 -7.93
CA ALA A 209 -6.68 -12.92 -7.72
C ALA A 209 -7.50 -11.96 -6.83
N GLN A 210 -8.71 -11.61 -7.27
CA GLN A 210 -9.65 -10.72 -6.58
C GLN A 210 -11.07 -11.31 -6.61
N LEU A 211 -11.74 -11.29 -5.46
CA LEU A 211 -13.16 -11.60 -5.31
C LEU A 211 -14.02 -10.48 -5.90
N CYS A 212 -15.17 -10.85 -6.49
CA CYS A 212 -16.14 -9.87 -6.95
C CYS A 212 -16.88 -9.23 -5.77
N PRO A 213 -16.89 -7.90 -5.63
CA PRO A 213 -17.52 -7.19 -4.51
C PRO A 213 -19.03 -7.44 -4.39
N CYS A 214 -19.68 -7.84 -5.49
CA CYS A 214 -21.11 -8.15 -5.51
C CYS A 214 -21.42 -9.65 -5.36
N ASN A 215 -20.43 -10.52 -5.57
CA ASN A 215 -20.62 -11.97 -5.56
C ASN A 215 -19.32 -12.69 -5.19
N GLY A 216 -19.22 -13.14 -3.93
CA GLY A 216 -18.05 -13.84 -3.43
C GLY A 216 -17.77 -15.22 -4.05
N ASP A 217 -18.65 -15.75 -4.91
CA ASP A 217 -18.37 -16.95 -5.70
C ASP A 217 -17.59 -16.66 -6.99
N LEU A 218 -17.40 -15.40 -7.39
CA LEU A 218 -16.64 -15.03 -8.57
C LEU A 218 -15.24 -14.52 -8.22
N VAL A 219 -14.24 -15.03 -8.92
CA VAL A 219 -12.84 -14.63 -8.78
C VAL A 219 -12.26 -14.28 -10.13
N ALA A 220 -11.71 -13.06 -10.26
CA ALA A 220 -10.95 -12.64 -11.43
C ALA A 220 -9.45 -12.74 -11.13
N PHE A 221 -8.67 -13.12 -12.13
CA PHE A 221 -7.21 -13.18 -12.05
C PHE A 221 -6.60 -13.04 -13.45
N VAL A 222 -5.28 -12.77 -13.50
CA VAL A 222 -4.54 -12.79 -14.76
C VAL A 222 -3.71 -14.06 -14.85
N SER A 223 -3.75 -14.72 -16.00
CA SER A 223 -2.89 -15.86 -16.31
C SER A 223 -2.43 -15.78 -17.75
N ALA A 224 -1.14 -16.04 -17.98
CA ALA A 224 -0.50 -15.96 -19.28
C ALA A 224 -0.76 -14.63 -20.04
N GLY A 225 -0.86 -13.50 -19.31
CA GLY A 225 -1.08 -12.18 -19.91
C GLY A 225 -2.52 -11.88 -20.35
N ASP A 226 -3.48 -12.73 -19.98
CA ASP A 226 -4.90 -12.53 -20.26
C ASP A 226 -5.75 -12.57 -18.98
N LEU A 227 -6.92 -11.94 -19.04
CA LEU A 227 -7.88 -11.89 -17.95
C LEU A 227 -8.76 -13.15 -17.94
N TRP A 228 -8.95 -13.71 -16.75
CA TRP A 228 -9.78 -14.90 -16.50
C TRP A 228 -10.75 -14.64 -15.37
N VAL A 229 -11.89 -15.33 -15.42
CA VAL A 229 -12.85 -15.41 -14.31
C VAL A 229 -13.18 -16.85 -14.03
N THR A 230 -13.25 -17.20 -12.75
CA THR A 230 -13.75 -18.49 -12.28
C THR A 230 -14.87 -18.34 -11.28
N HIS A 231 -15.81 -19.29 -11.30
CA HIS A 231 -16.88 -19.40 -10.33
C HIS A 231 -16.61 -20.58 -9.38
N LEU A 232 -16.49 -20.31 -8.08
CA LEU A 232 -16.03 -21.27 -7.08
C LEU A 232 -16.94 -22.48 -6.92
N GLY A 233 -18.27 -22.27 -6.95
CA GLY A 233 -19.25 -23.33 -6.71
C GLY A 233 -19.42 -24.30 -7.87
N SER A 234 -19.34 -23.81 -9.11
CA SER A 234 -19.51 -24.62 -10.32
C SER A 234 -18.19 -25.13 -10.88
N GLY A 235 -17.07 -24.50 -10.51
CA GLY A 235 -15.76 -24.73 -11.12
C GLY A 235 -15.63 -24.22 -12.54
N ALA A 236 -16.61 -23.43 -13.04
CA ALA A 236 -16.50 -22.81 -14.35
C ALA A 236 -15.29 -21.86 -14.38
N GLU A 237 -14.44 -21.97 -15.40
CA GLU A 237 -13.27 -21.13 -15.61
C GLU A 237 -13.29 -20.66 -17.06
N VAL A 238 -13.35 -19.35 -17.28
CA VAL A 238 -13.48 -18.73 -18.60
C VAL A 238 -12.38 -17.71 -18.81
N ARG A 239 -11.67 -17.84 -19.93
CA ARG A 239 -10.75 -16.84 -20.47
C ARG A 239 -11.58 -15.70 -21.06
N LEU A 240 -11.44 -14.49 -20.53
CA LEU A 240 -12.17 -13.34 -21.05
C LEU A 240 -11.45 -12.69 -22.23
N THR A 241 -10.13 -12.59 -22.18
CA THR A 241 -9.33 -11.94 -23.24
C THR A 241 -8.39 -12.91 -23.94
N HIS A 242 -8.07 -12.60 -25.21
CA HIS A 242 -7.26 -13.45 -26.08
C HIS A 242 -6.14 -12.65 -26.76
N THR A 243 -5.42 -11.81 -26.00
CA THR A 243 -4.38 -10.96 -26.57
C THR A 243 -3.05 -11.69 -26.74
N ARG A 244 -2.76 -12.69 -25.91
CA ARG A 244 -1.49 -13.42 -25.97
C ARG A 244 -1.62 -14.73 -26.73
N LEU A 245 -0.69 -14.94 -27.67
CA LEU A 245 -0.52 -16.23 -28.37
C LEU A 245 0.14 -17.22 -27.42
N GLU A 246 -0.41 -18.44 -27.34
CA GLU A 246 0.12 -19.49 -26.45
C GLU A 246 1.56 -19.86 -26.86
N GLY A 247 2.48 -19.86 -25.88
CA GLY A 247 3.89 -20.18 -26.09
C GLY A 247 4.72 -19.08 -26.75
N ALA A 248 4.13 -17.92 -27.07
CA ALA A 248 4.86 -16.80 -27.65
C ALA A 248 5.81 -16.15 -26.62
N SER A 249 7.02 -15.81 -27.08
CA SER A 249 7.98 -15.05 -26.29
C SER A 249 7.48 -13.63 -25.98
N VAL A 250 8.15 -12.92 -25.08
CA VAL A 250 7.86 -11.51 -24.76
C VAL A 250 8.11 -10.60 -25.98
N SER A 251 9.02 -10.99 -26.87
CA SER A 251 9.25 -10.29 -28.13
C SER A 251 8.14 -10.52 -29.15
N ASP A 252 7.63 -11.75 -29.24
CA ASP A 252 6.58 -12.15 -30.21
C ASP A 252 5.16 -11.70 -29.81
N SER A 253 4.91 -11.50 -28.51
CA SER A 253 3.61 -11.07 -28.00
C SER A 253 3.75 -9.91 -27.00
N PRO A 254 3.82 -8.66 -27.51
CA PRO A 254 4.09 -7.46 -26.70
C PRO A 254 2.85 -6.90 -25.97
N VAL A 255 1.68 -7.50 -26.17
CA VAL A 255 0.42 -7.03 -25.58
C VAL A 255 0.05 -7.88 -24.39
N SER A 256 -0.30 -7.24 -23.27
CA SER A 256 -0.78 -7.91 -22.06
C SER A 256 -2.03 -7.22 -21.51
N VAL A 257 -2.84 -7.98 -20.79
CA VAL A 257 -4.09 -7.53 -20.20
C VAL A 257 -4.06 -7.71 -18.69
N GLY A 258 -4.56 -6.70 -17.96
CA GLY A 258 -4.75 -6.79 -16.51
C GLY A 258 -3.47 -6.71 -15.68
N ILE A 259 -2.30 -6.59 -16.33
CA ILE A 259 -1.00 -6.38 -15.70
C ILE A 259 -0.43 -5.06 -16.19
N PRO A 260 -0.08 -4.11 -15.28
CA PRO A 260 0.52 -2.84 -15.68
C PRO A 260 1.92 -3.00 -16.26
N SER A 261 2.41 -2.03 -17.02
CA SER A 261 3.79 -2.03 -17.55
C SER A 261 4.84 -2.06 -16.43
N TYR A 262 6.09 -2.42 -16.78
CA TYR A 262 7.20 -2.45 -15.81
C TYR A 262 7.34 -1.13 -15.03
N VAL A 263 7.36 0.01 -15.72
CA VAL A 263 7.48 1.35 -15.10
C VAL A 263 6.33 1.61 -14.13
N THR A 264 5.12 1.20 -14.48
CA THR A 264 3.95 1.41 -13.61
C THR A 264 4.03 0.62 -12.31
N GLN A 265 4.60 -0.58 -12.37
CA GLN A 265 4.83 -1.41 -11.18
C GLN A 265 5.98 -0.89 -10.33
N GLU A 266 7.10 -0.50 -10.95
CA GLU A 266 8.33 -0.12 -10.25
C GLU A 266 8.29 1.31 -9.70
N GLU A 267 7.81 2.27 -10.49
CA GLU A 267 7.89 3.70 -10.15
C GLU A 267 6.59 4.25 -9.55
N PHE A 268 5.44 3.65 -9.86
CA PHE A 268 4.12 4.16 -9.46
C PHE A 268 3.34 3.24 -8.50
N ASN A 269 3.96 2.16 -8.03
CA ASN A 269 3.41 1.20 -7.06
C ASN A 269 2.03 0.62 -7.42
N ARG A 270 1.70 0.50 -8.71
CA ARG A 270 0.46 -0.16 -9.17
C ARG A 270 0.79 -1.51 -9.78
N TYR A 271 0.26 -2.57 -9.17
CA TYR A 271 0.55 -3.96 -9.54
C TYR A 271 -0.63 -4.71 -10.17
N VAL A 272 -1.79 -4.06 -10.27
CA VAL A 272 -3.04 -4.62 -10.82
C VAL A 272 -3.54 -3.68 -11.91
N GLY A 273 -4.00 -4.26 -13.02
CA GLY A 273 -4.55 -3.55 -14.17
C GLY A 273 -5.98 -3.95 -14.49
N PHE A 274 -6.74 -4.48 -13.52
CA PHE A 274 -8.16 -4.77 -13.67
C PHE A 274 -8.93 -4.47 -12.38
N TRP A 275 -10.21 -4.16 -12.50
CA TRP A 275 -11.06 -3.70 -11.41
C TRP A 275 -12.50 -4.15 -11.60
N TRP A 276 -13.04 -4.88 -10.63
CA TRP A 276 -14.45 -5.24 -10.59
C TRP A 276 -15.34 -4.00 -10.49
N CYS A 277 -16.46 -4.01 -11.21
CA CYS A 277 -17.54 -3.06 -10.98
C CYS A 277 -18.13 -3.31 -9.57
N PRO A 278 -18.32 -2.26 -8.75
CA PRO A 278 -18.83 -2.37 -7.38
C PRO A 278 -20.33 -2.68 -7.34
N THR A 279 -21.01 -2.64 -8.48
CA THR A 279 -22.44 -2.93 -8.64
C THR A 279 -22.66 -3.97 -9.73
N VAL A 280 -23.80 -4.64 -9.66
CA VAL A 280 -24.34 -5.49 -10.75
C VAL A 280 -25.53 -4.76 -11.32
N ASP A 281 -25.64 -4.74 -12.65
CA ASP A 281 -26.75 -4.09 -13.32
C ASP A 281 -28.09 -4.78 -13.03
N ALA A 282 -29.19 -4.07 -13.25
CA ALA A 282 -30.53 -4.58 -13.01
C ALA A 282 -30.87 -5.83 -13.84
N ASP A 283 -30.20 -6.03 -14.98
CA ASP A 283 -30.30 -7.21 -15.84
C ASP A 283 -29.39 -8.38 -15.41
N GLY A 284 -28.59 -8.20 -14.35
CA GLY A 284 -27.67 -9.21 -13.83
C GLY A 284 -26.29 -9.20 -14.50
N THR A 285 -25.96 -8.18 -15.30
CA THR A 285 -24.65 -8.10 -15.96
C THR A 285 -23.53 -7.74 -14.99
N TYR A 286 -22.52 -8.61 -14.95
CA TYR A 286 -21.26 -8.35 -14.26
C TYR A 286 -20.29 -7.62 -15.20
N ARG A 287 -19.51 -6.69 -14.65
CA ARG A 287 -18.51 -5.94 -15.41
C ARG A 287 -17.15 -5.94 -14.72
N LEU A 288 -16.11 -6.02 -15.55
CA LEU A 288 -14.71 -5.86 -15.19
C LEU A 288 -14.09 -4.80 -16.08
N LEU A 289 -13.50 -3.77 -15.47
CA LEU A 289 -12.59 -2.86 -16.15
C LEU A 289 -11.22 -3.51 -16.24
N TYR A 290 -10.54 -3.37 -17.37
CA TYR A 290 -9.16 -3.80 -17.50
C TYR A 290 -8.34 -2.86 -18.38
N GLU A 291 -7.05 -2.83 -18.10
CA GLU A 291 -6.02 -2.18 -18.88
C GLU A 291 -5.45 -3.16 -19.91
N VAL A 292 -5.32 -2.70 -21.15
CA VAL A 292 -4.51 -3.31 -22.19
C VAL A 292 -3.20 -2.54 -22.29
N VAL A 293 -2.08 -3.22 -22.11
CA VAL A 293 -0.74 -2.64 -22.21
C VAL A 293 -0.06 -3.18 -23.46
N ASP A 294 0.36 -2.28 -24.34
CA ASP A 294 1.10 -2.58 -25.57
C ASP A 294 2.54 -2.09 -25.47
N GLU A 295 3.48 -3.02 -25.41
CA GLU A 295 4.92 -2.78 -25.29
C GLU A 295 5.66 -2.93 -26.63
N SER A 296 4.97 -2.89 -27.78
CA SER A 296 5.57 -3.13 -29.10
C SER A 296 6.74 -2.20 -29.40
N ASP A 297 6.60 -0.93 -29.03
CA ASP A 297 7.58 0.13 -29.26
C ASP A 297 8.64 0.24 -28.13
N VAL A 298 8.52 -0.60 -27.08
CA VAL A 298 9.45 -0.61 -25.95
C VAL A 298 10.64 -1.51 -26.25
N GLU A 299 11.83 -1.00 -25.96
CA GLU A 299 13.09 -1.73 -26.15
C GLU A 299 13.13 -3.04 -25.36
N VAL A 300 13.69 -4.08 -25.96
CA VAL A 300 13.92 -5.39 -25.33
C VAL A 300 15.38 -5.47 -24.89
N LEU A 301 15.60 -5.66 -23.59
CA LEU A 301 16.91 -5.96 -23.01
C LEU A 301 17.05 -7.46 -22.76
N GLN A 302 18.25 -7.98 -23.00
CA GLN A 302 18.60 -9.36 -22.65
C GLN A 302 19.43 -9.38 -21.37
N LEU A 303 18.83 -9.86 -20.29
CA LEU A 303 19.47 -10.00 -18.99
C LEU A 303 19.99 -11.43 -18.81
N PRO A 304 21.23 -11.63 -18.32
CA PRO A 304 21.73 -12.96 -18.03
C PRO A 304 20.84 -13.67 -17.01
N SER A 305 20.38 -14.86 -17.35
CA SER A 305 19.59 -15.71 -16.46
C SER A 305 20.31 -17.02 -16.18
N PHE A 306 19.97 -17.63 -15.04
CA PHE A 306 20.35 -19.00 -14.75
C PHE A 306 19.08 -19.81 -14.78
N GLY A 307 18.92 -20.63 -15.83
CA GLY A 307 17.75 -21.50 -15.96
C GLY A 307 17.69 -22.54 -14.85
N GLU A 308 16.55 -23.22 -14.73
CA GLU A 308 16.35 -24.29 -13.74
C GLU A 308 17.42 -25.40 -13.86
N ASP A 309 17.95 -25.61 -15.07
CA ASP A 309 19.01 -26.58 -15.38
C ASP A 309 20.42 -26.11 -14.99
N GLY A 310 20.57 -24.91 -14.40
CA GLY A 310 21.85 -24.31 -14.05
C GLY A 310 22.67 -23.80 -15.26
N MET A 311 22.11 -23.91 -16.46
CA MET A 311 22.70 -23.39 -17.69
C MET A 311 22.54 -21.86 -17.76
N ALA A 312 23.59 -21.20 -18.24
CA ALA A 312 23.54 -19.77 -18.50
C ALA A 312 22.61 -19.51 -19.69
N GLY A 313 21.54 -18.77 -19.44
CA GLY A 313 20.58 -18.31 -20.44
C GLY A 313 20.56 -16.79 -20.52
N THR A 314 19.67 -16.29 -21.37
CA THR A 314 19.30 -14.88 -21.40
C THR A 314 17.78 -14.78 -21.24
N GLU A 315 17.33 -13.72 -20.60
CA GLU A 315 15.92 -13.37 -20.44
C GLU A 315 15.64 -12.05 -21.12
N GLU A 316 14.52 -12.00 -21.84
CA GLU A 316 14.05 -10.81 -22.50
C GLU A 316 13.16 -9.99 -21.57
N HIS A 317 13.48 -8.71 -21.41
CA HIS A 317 12.72 -7.77 -20.60
C HIS A 317 12.41 -6.52 -21.43
N ARG A 318 11.14 -6.14 -21.51
CA ARG A 318 10.73 -4.83 -22.03
C ARG A 318 11.14 -3.76 -21.02
N PHE A 319 12.07 -2.89 -21.39
CA PHE A 319 12.62 -1.90 -20.48
C PHE A 319 12.74 -0.53 -21.18
N PRO A 320 11.85 0.42 -20.87
CA PRO A 320 11.92 1.76 -21.44
C PRO A 320 13.02 2.56 -20.74
N ARG A 321 14.11 2.84 -21.45
CA ARG A 321 15.17 3.73 -20.96
C ARG A 321 14.67 5.17 -20.98
N ALA A 322 15.27 6.02 -20.15
CA ALA A 322 14.98 7.45 -20.17
C ALA A 322 15.15 8.02 -21.60
N GLY A 323 14.09 8.63 -22.12
CA GLY A 323 14.03 9.18 -23.48
C GLY A 323 13.52 8.22 -24.57
N SER A 324 13.44 6.92 -24.33
CA SER A 324 12.84 5.96 -25.29
C SER A 324 11.30 5.94 -25.17
N PRO A 325 10.57 5.31 -26.11
CA PRO A 325 9.13 5.10 -25.98
C PRO A 325 8.79 4.29 -24.72
N ASN A 326 7.68 4.64 -24.06
CA ASN A 326 7.05 3.81 -23.03
C ASN A 326 5.98 2.89 -23.64
N ALA A 327 5.47 1.97 -22.82
CA ALA A 327 4.29 1.18 -23.16
C ALA A 327 3.06 2.06 -23.35
N ARG A 328 2.17 1.68 -24.27
CA ARG A 328 0.86 2.34 -24.45
C ARG A 328 -0.20 1.63 -23.62
N SER A 329 -0.96 2.38 -22.85
CA SER A 329 -2.10 1.86 -22.10
C SER A 329 -3.43 2.21 -22.78
N SER A 330 -4.39 1.29 -22.74
CA SER A 330 -5.79 1.50 -23.13
C SER A 330 -6.71 0.89 -22.08
N LEU A 331 -7.93 1.40 -21.95
CA LEU A 331 -8.95 0.84 -21.06
C LEU A 331 -10.03 0.12 -21.87
N ALA A 332 -10.53 -0.98 -21.32
CA ALA A 332 -11.57 -1.80 -21.91
C ALA A 332 -12.43 -2.45 -20.81
N LEU A 333 -13.64 -2.91 -21.18
CA LEU A 333 -14.58 -3.58 -20.29
C LEU A 333 -14.82 -5.01 -20.78
N ALA A 334 -14.86 -5.95 -19.84
CA ALA A 334 -15.46 -7.26 -20.05
C ALA A 334 -16.82 -7.31 -19.35
N GLN A 335 -17.84 -7.79 -20.05
CA GLN A 335 -19.20 -7.95 -19.54
C GLN A 335 -19.64 -9.39 -19.73
N PHE A 336 -20.37 -9.94 -18.77
CA PHE A 336 -20.90 -11.30 -18.86
C PHE A 336 -22.12 -11.48 -17.95
N LEU A 337 -22.90 -12.52 -18.21
CA LEU A 337 -23.98 -12.99 -17.35
C LEU A 337 -23.56 -14.25 -16.60
N LEU A 338 -24.14 -14.44 -15.43
CA LEU A 338 -24.01 -15.67 -14.66
C LEU A 338 -25.33 -16.45 -14.75
N SER A 339 -25.27 -17.68 -15.26
CA SER A 339 -26.43 -18.56 -15.30
C SER A 339 -26.82 -19.03 -13.89
N HIS A 340 -28.04 -19.56 -13.74
CA HIS A 340 -28.52 -20.12 -12.48
C HIS A 340 -27.70 -21.34 -11.98
N THR A 341 -26.90 -21.97 -12.85
CA THR A 341 -25.97 -23.06 -12.49
C THR A 341 -24.54 -22.56 -12.24
N GLY A 342 -24.32 -21.25 -12.24
CA GLY A 342 -23.00 -20.65 -12.05
C GLY A 342 -22.09 -20.80 -13.27
N GLN A 343 -22.65 -20.91 -14.49
CA GLN A 343 -21.88 -20.85 -15.73
C GLN A 343 -21.75 -19.40 -16.18
N ILE A 344 -20.58 -19.03 -16.68
CA ILE A 344 -20.29 -17.71 -17.23
C ILE A 344 -20.70 -17.71 -18.70
N GLU A 345 -21.67 -16.89 -19.06
CA GLU A 345 -22.29 -16.85 -20.39
C GLU A 345 -22.27 -15.42 -20.96
N GLN A 346 -22.45 -15.32 -22.29
CA GLN A 346 -22.58 -14.04 -23.01
C GLN A 346 -21.42 -13.06 -22.74
N VAL A 347 -20.18 -13.56 -22.80
CA VAL A 347 -19.00 -12.70 -22.66
C VAL A 347 -18.92 -11.72 -23.82
N GLN A 348 -18.90 -10.42 -23.51
CA GLN A 348 -18.72 -9.33 -24.46
C GLN A 348 -17.58 -8.43 -24.01
N LEU A 349 -16.68 -8.11 -24.94
CA LEU A 349 -15.57 -7.18 -24.72
C LEU A 349 -15.86 -5.84 -25.40
N LEU A 350 -15.70 -4.76 -24.65
CA LEU A 350 -15.86 -3.39 -25.12
C LEU A 350 -14.55 -2.65 -24.98
N SER A 351 -14.18 -1.86 -25.98
CA SER A 351 -13.00 -0.99 -25.93
C SER A 351 -13.43 0.46 -25.92
N LEU A 352 -12.58 1.36 -25.42
CA LEU A 352 -12.79 2.79 -25.65
C LEU A 352 -12.92 3.06 -27.16
N ALA A 353 -13.93 3.83 -27.56
CA ALA A 353 -14.17 4.16 -28.96
C ALA A 353 -13.00 4.95 -29.57
N GLU A 354 -12.33 5.77 -28.77
CA GLU A 354 -11.12 6.52 -29.11
C GLU A 354 -9.99 6.14 -28.15
N PRO A 355 -8.74 5.94 -28.62
CA PRO A 355 -7.63 5.56 -27.75
C PRO A 355 -7.30 6.69 -26.77
N LEU A 356 -6.76 6.33 -25.59
CA LEU A 356 -6.39 7.30 -24.55
C LEU A 356 -5.43 8.39 -25.06
N SER A 357 -4.52 8.03 -25.97
CA SER A 357 -3.59 8.97 -26.61
C SER A 357 -4.25 9.97 -27.58
N SER A 358 -5.43 9.65 -28.11
CA SER A 358 -6.24 10.59 -28.90
C SER A 358 -7.03 11.52 -27.97
N LEU A 359 -7.62 10.95 -26.92
CA LEU A 359 -8.44 11.66 -25.95
C LEU A 359 -7.64 12.62 -25.07
N SER A 360 -6.47 12.19 -24.58
CA SER A 360 -5.51 13.02 -23.85
C SER A 360 -4.10 12.88 -24.44
N PRO A 361 -3.78 13.62 -25.52
CA PRO A 361 -2.50 13.47 -26.23
C PRO A 361 -1.27 13.77 -25.41
N SER A 362 -1.43 14.50 -24.31
CA SER A 362 -0.32 14.84 -23.42
C SER A 362 -0.05 13.79 -22.34
N SER A 363 -0.95 12.86 -22.12
CA SER A 363 -0.83 11.85 -21.08
C SER A 363 0.00 10.66 -21.57
N GLU A 364 0.95 10.21 -20.75
CA GLU A 364 1.84 9.09 -21.05
C GLU A 364 1.55 7.90 -20.12
N TYR A 365 1.19 8.15 -18.86
CA TYR A 365 1.04 7.11 -17.85
C TYR A 365 -0.40 7.02 -17.34
N LEU A 366 -0.96 5.81 -17.34
CA LEU A 366 -2.19 5.46 -16.62
C LEU A 366 -1.83 5.04 -15.19
N LEU A 367 -2.08 5.92 -14.22
CA LEU A 367 -1.58 5.74 -12.85
C LEU A 367 -2.53 4.95 -11.97
N ARG A 368 -3.81 5.32 -11.96
CA ARG A 368 -4.89 4.72 -11.19
C ARG A 368 -6.15 4.69 -12.05
N ALA A 369 -7.02 3.72 -11.81
CA ALA A 369 -8.32 3.65 -12.44
C ALA A 369 -9.27 2.87 -11.54
N GLY A 370 -10.57 3.01 -11.81
CA GLY A 370 -11.59 2.29 -11.10
C GLY A 370 -12.97 2.70 -11.54
N TRP A 371 -13.96 2.36 -10.71
CA TRP A 371 -15.36 2.66 -10.96
C TRP A 371 -15.83 3.76 -10.02
N THR A 372 -16.82 4.53 -10.47
CA THR A 372 -17.65 5.31 -9.56
C THR A 372 -18.41 4.38 -8.62
N PRO A 373 -18.77 4.79 -7.39
CA PRO A 373 -19.40 3.91 -6.41
C PRO A 373 -20.72 3.27 -6.87
N ASP A 374 -21.44 3.96 -7.76
CA ASP A 374 -22.69 3.50 -8.37
C ASP A 374 -22.47 2.61 -9.62
N GLY A 375 -21.24 2.48 -10.10
CA GLY A 375 -20.89 1.74 -11.32
C GLY A 375 -21.29 2.42 -12.63
N SER A 376 -21.73 3.69 -12.59
CA SER A 376 -22.22 4.42 -13.78
C SER A 376 -21.10 4.91 -14.71
N GLY A 377 -19.85 4.90 -14.27
CA GLY A 377 -18.71 5.25 -15.09
C GLY A 377 -17.37 4.77 -14.54
N VAL A 378 -16.35 4.90 -15.37
CA VAL A 378 -14.95 4.53 -15.08
C VAL A 378 -14.13 5.79 -14.90
N TRP A 379 -13.44 5.95 -13.78
CA TRP A 379 -12.48 7.04 -13.60
C TRP A 379 -11.05 6.57 -13.87
N ALA A 380 -10.18 7.50 -14.28
CA ALA A 380 -8.76 7.25 -14.46
C ALA A 380 -7.91 8.48 -14.11
N GLU A 381 -6.72 8.22 -13.58
CA GLU A 381 -5.68 9.22 -13.35
C GLU A 381 -4.60 9.10 -14.42
N LEU A 382 -4.41 10.18 -15.17
CA LEU A 382 -3.51 10.26 -16.30
C LEU A 382 -2.40 11.28 -16.01
N LEU A 383 -1.14 10.86 -16.14
CA LEU A 383 0.02 11.71 -15.93
C LEU A 383 0.78 11.93 -17.24
N ASP A 384 1.23 13.15 -17.47
CA ASP A 384 2.05 13.48 -18.62
C ASP A 384 3.48 12.93 -18.49
N ARG A 385 4.19 12.93 -19.62
CA ARG A 385 5.56 12.38 -19.69
C ARG A 385 6.56 13.11 -18.78
N ALA A 386 6.37 14.42 -18.59
CA ALA A 386 7.21 15.23 -17.70
C ALA A 386 6.90 15.02 -16.21
N GLN A 387 5.79 14.32 -15.89
CA GLN A 387 5.31 14.10 -14.53
C GLN A 387 4.97 15.41 -13.80
N GLN A 388 4.45 16.38 -14.55
CA GLN A 388 4.15 17.73 -14.10
C GLN A 388 2.69 18.11 -14.29
N ARG A 389 1.88 17.29 -14.96
CA ARG A 389 0.43 17.46 -15.09
C ARG A 389 -0.31 16.16 -14.88
N LEU A 390 -1.12 16.12 -13.83
CA LEU A 390 -2.01 15.02 -13.47
C LEU A 390 -3.45 15.40 -13.80
N GLN A 391 -4.19 14.49 -14.41
CA GLN A 391 -5.59 14.66 -14.77
C GLN A 391 -6.42 13.51 -14.22
N LEU A 392 -7.50 13.85 -13.49
CA LEU A 392 -8.55 12.91 -13.13
C LEU A 392 -9.67 13.03 -14.16
N VAL A 393 -9.95 11.93 -14.87
CA VAL A 393 -10.97 11.87 -15.91
C VAL A 393 -12.04 10.83 -15.57
N LEU A 394 -13.24 11.00 -16.11
CA LEU A 394 -14.36 10.08 -16.00
C LEU A 394 -14.88 9.71 -17.39
N PHE A 395 -15.01 8.41 -17.63
CA PHE A 395 -15.56 7.80 -18.84
C PHE A 395 -16.94 7.22 -18.52
N PRO A 396 -18.03 7.86 -18.95
CA PRO A 396 -19.34 7.22 -18.95
C PRO A 396 -19.31 5.89 -19.71
N LEU A 397 -20.21 4.95 -19.38
CA LEU A 397 -20.23 3.63 -20.04
C LEU A 397 -20.40 3.71 -21.57
N GLY A 398 -21.08 4.75 -22.07
CA GLY A 398 -21.24 5.00 -23.51
C GLY A 398 -19.93 5.30 -24.27
N CYS A 399 -18.81 5.51 -23.57
CA CYS A 399 -17.48 5.62 -24.17
C CYS A 399 -16.93 4.26 -24.65
N PHE A 400 -17.47 3.15 -24.14
CA PHE A 400 -17.02 1.80 -24.43
C PHE A 400 -17.94 1.15 -25.46
N GLN A 401 -17.35 0.71 -26.58
CA GLN A 401 -18.08 0.13 -27.72
C GLN A 401 -17.57 -1.29 -28.01
N PRO A 402 -18.40 -2.18 -28.57
CA PRO A 402 -17.96 -3.53 -28.96
C PRO A 402 -16.78 -3.47 -29.93
N SER A 403 -15.76 -4.29 -29.66
CA SER A 403 -14.58 -4.44 -30.52
C SER A 403 -14.90 -5.29 -31.77
N GLU A 404 -15.81 -4.83 -32.64
CA GLU A 404 -16.11 -5.50 -33.92
C GLU A 404 -15.69 -4.67 -35.13
N VAL A 405 -14.98 -5.33 -36.05
CA VAL A 405 -14.54 -4.74 -37.32
C VAL A 405 -15.75 -4.54 -38.23
N GLY A 406 -16.07 -3.27 -38.53
CA GLY A 406 -17.08 -2.91 -39.53
C GLY A 406 -18.36 -2.26 -38.99
N VAL A 407 -18.49 -2.08 -37.68
CA VAL A 407 -19.54 -1.22 -37.12
C VAL A 407 -19.02 0.23 -37.13
N PRO A 408 -19.68 1.18 -37.81
CA PRO A 408 -19.28 2.58 -37.72
C PRO A 408 -19.39 3.02 -36.26
N ALA A 409 -18.29 3.56 -35.73
CA ALA A 409 -18.25 4.10 -34.38
C ALA A 409 -19.45 5.05 -34.21
N THR A 410 -20.38 4.67 -33.34
CA THR A 410 -21.49 5.55 -32.96
C THR A 410 -20.85 6.79 -32.36
N ALA A 411 -21.46 7.98 -32.49
CA ALA A 411 -20.94 9.20 -31.88
C ALA A 411 -20.60 8.92 -30.40
N ALA A 412 -19.30 8.77 -30.12
CA ALA A 412 -18.86 8.22 -28.85
C ALA A 412 -19.23 9.21 -27.75
N ALA A 413 -19.76 8.70 -26.63
CA ALA A 413 -19.91 9.55 -25.46
C ALA A 413 -18.54 10.16 -25.14
N GLN A 414 -18.52 11.45 -24.80
CA GLN A 414 -17.28 12.13 -24.48
C GLN A 414 -16.88 11.85 -23.04
N TYR A 415 -15.58 11.76 -22.79
CA TYR A 415 -15.04 11.70 -21.43
C TYR A 415 -15.12 13.07 -20.76
N LEU A 416 -15.10 13.09 -19.42
CA LEU A 416 -15.17 14.29 -18.60
C LEU A 416 -13.85 14.50 -17.87
N LEU A 417 -13.21 15.66 -18.03
CA LEU A 417 -12.08 16.08 -17.19
C LEU A 417 -12.62 16.58 -15.83
N LEU A 418 -12.49 15.76 -14.79
CA LEU A 418 -13.01 16.07 -13.45
C LEU A 418 -12.09 17.05 -12.72
N TRP A 419 -10.78 16.79 -12.72
CA TRP A 419 -9.79 17.58 -11.98
C TRP A 419 -8.45 17.58 -12.70
N GLN A 420 -7.68 18.66 -12.53
CA GLN A 420 -6.30 18.75 -13.04
C GLN A 420 -5.39 19.41 -12.00
N GLU A 421 -4.18 18.86 -11.87
CA GLU A 421 -3.09 19.42 -11.08
C GLU A 421 -1.86 19.63 -11.94
N THR A 422 -1.10 20.69 -11.65
CA THR A 422 0.17 20.96 -12.30
C THR A 422 1.25 21.28 -11.29
N SER A 423 2.48 20.81 -11.50
CA SER A 423 3.61 21.13 -10.64
C SER A 423 4.78 21.62 -11.47
N HIS A 424 5.48 22.64 -10.99
CA HIS A 424 6.74 23.11 -11.60
C HIS A 424 7.93 22.24 -11.20
N VAL A 425 7.74 21.32 -10.25
CA VAL A 425 8.75 20.37 -9.75
C VAL A 425 8.48 19.01 -10.38
N TRP A 426 7.62 18.21 -9.74
CA TRP A 426 7.00 16.97 -10.24
C TRP A 426 5.74 16.69 -9.40
N ILE A 427 4.98 15.67 -9.78
CA ILE A 427 3.80 15.19 -9.04
C ILE A 427 4.12 13.86 -8.36
N ASN A 428 3.99 13.82 -7.04
CA ASN A 428 4.07 12.57 -6.29
C ASN A 428 2.71 11.87 -6.33
N VAL A 429 2.65 10.71 -7.01
CA VAL A 429 1.44 9.91 -7.13
C VAL A 429 1.02 9.35 -5.76
N HIS A 430 -0.28 9.39 -5.48
CA HIS A 430 -0.87 8.92 -4.23
C HIS A 430 -2.14 8.10 -4.48
N ASP A 431 -2.59 7.38 -3.47
CA ASP A 431 -3.80 6.54 -3.48
C ASP A 431 -5.00 7.23 -2.79
N VAL A 432 -4.87 8.51 -2.41
CA VAL A 432 -5.96 9.28 -1.77
C VAL A 432 -6.96 9.81 -2.81
N LEU A 433 -7.88 8.94 -3.22
CA LEU A 433 -9.10 9.29 -3.95
C LEU A 433 -10.28 8.50 -3.38
N LEU A 434 -11.09 9.15 -2.55
CA LEU A 434 -12.27 8.53 -1.94
C LEU A 434 -13.53 9.24 -2.40
N PHE A 435 -14.42 8.51 -3.06
CA PHE A 435 -15.74 9.01 -3.43
C PHE A 435 -16.66 8.96 -2.21
N LEU A 436 -17.27 10.09 -1.90
CA LEU A 436 -18.25 10.22 -0.82
C LEU A 436 -19.66 10.26 -1.40
N ARG A 437 -20.66 9.96 -0.58
CA ARG A 437 -22.05 10.10 -0.96
C ARG A 437 -22.34 11.55 -1.35
N SER A 438 -22.91 11.70 -2.55
CA SER A 438 -23.42 12.98 -3.04
C SER A 438 -24.93 13.06 -2.80
N GLU A 439 -25.41 14.25 -2.44
CA GLU A 439 -26.85 14.54 -2.32
C GLU A 439 -27.47 14.83 -3.70
N SER A 440 -26.65 15.20 -4.68
CA SER A 440 -27.07 15.52 -6.05
C SER A 440 -26.58 14.44 -7.01
N PRO A 441 -27.45 13.89 -7.89
CA PRO A 441 -27.05 12.89 -8.89
C PRO A 441 -26.12 13.47 -9.96
N HIS A 442 -26.01 14.80 -10.05
CA HIS A 442 -25.18 15.51 -11.03
C HIS A 442 -23.89 16.06 -10.42
N GLU A 443 -23.53 15.64 -9.20
CA GLU A 443 -22.30 16.03 -8.53
C GLU A 443 -21.58 14.82 -7.95
N LEU A 444 -20.25 14.84 -8.05
CA LEU A 444 -19.35 13.94 -7.36
C LEU A 444 -18.69 14.68 -6.20
N CYS A 445 -18.73 14.07 -5.03
CA CYS A 445 -18.02 14.54 -3.84
C CYS A 445 -16.80 13.62 -3.65
N VAL A 446 -15.60 14.17 -3.72
CA VAL A 446 -14.36 13.38 -3.61
C VAL A 446 -13.42 13.98 -2.57
N LEU A 447 -12.87 13.12 -1.71
CA LEU A 447 -11.70 13.46 -0.90
C LEU A 447 -10.45 13.21 -1.73
N TRP A 448 -9.60 14.22 -1.81
CA TRP A 448 -8.42 14.26 -2.66
C TRP A 448 -7.21 14.79 -1.87
N ALA A 449 -6.01 14.28 -2.16
CA ALA A 449 -4.78 14.84 -1.62
C ALA A 449 -4.07 15.71 -2.66
N SER A 450 -3.45 16.81 -2.25
CA SER A 450 -2.62 17.62 -3.16
C SER A 450 -1.46 18.28 -2.45
N GLU A 451 -0.36 18.44 -3.16
CA GLU A 451 0.86 19.16 -2.73
C GLU A 451 0.88 20.62 -3.19
N GLU A 452 -0.26 21.17 -3.65
CA GLU A 452 -0.34 22.54 -4.18
C GLU A 452 0.14 23.65 -3.21
N SER A 453 0.11 23.40 -1.89
CA SER A 453 0.63 24.31 -0.87
C SER A 453 2.10 24.08 -0.51
N GLY A 454 2.78 23.16 -1.21
CA GLY A 454 4.15 22.71 -0.92
C GLY A 454 4.24 21.46 -0.02
N PHE A 455 3.15 21.06 0.61
CA PHE A 455 3.02 19.83 1.41
C PHE A 455 1.72 19.12 1.07
N ARG A 456 1.70 17.79 1.17
CA ARG A 456 0.50 17.00 0.86
C ARG A 456 -0.58 17.22 1.92
N HIS A 457 -1.71 17.78 1.51
CA HIS A 457 -2.87 18.01 2.35
C HIS A 457 -4.16 17.48 1.73
N LEU A 458 -5.18 17.35 2.56
CA LEU A 458 -6.49 16.82 2.18
C LEU A 458 -7.43 17.94 1.77
N TYR A 459 -8.13 17.72 0.67
CA TYR A 459 -9.11 18.62 0.09
C TYR A 459 -10.39 17.84 -0.19
N LEU A 460 -11.52 18.46 0.15
CA LEU A 460 -12.84 18.00 -0.24
C LEU A 460 -13.27 18.75 -1.51
N LEU A 461 -13.43 18.03 -2.61
CA LEU A 461 -13.85 18.58 -3.90
C LEU A 461 -15.30 18.18 -4.19
N ARG A 462 -16.10 19.13 -4.66
CA ARG A 462 -17.40 18.88 -5.27
C ARG A 462 -17.33 19.22 -6.75
N LEU A 463 -17.62 18.26 -7.62
CA LEU A 463 -17.40 18.34 -9.06
C LEU A 463 -18.71 18.02 -9.79
N ARG A 464 -19.12 18.87 -10.74
CA ARG A 464 -20.30 18.62 -11.57
C ARG A 464 -20.04 17.57 -12.63
N THR A 465 -20.98 16.65 -12.78
CA THR A 465 -20.99 15.65 -13.85
C THR A 465 -21.93 16.02 -15.00
N ASP A 466 -22.75 17.07 -14.84
CA ASP A 466 -23.64 17.57 -15.89
C ASP A 466 -22.90 18.39 -16.98
N GLY A 467 -23.52 18.49 -18.16
CA GLY A 467 -23.03 19.28 -19.29
C GLY A 467 -22.20 18.50 -20.31
N GLN A 468 -22.67 18.52 -21.58
CA GLN A 468 -22.05 17.91 -22.76
C GLN A 468 -20.83 18.65 -23.30
N ALA A 469 -20.48 19.82 -22.75
CA ALA A 469 -19.35 20.56 -23.27
C ALA A 469 -18.06 19.78 -22.96
N PRO A 470 -17.24 19.44 -23.98
CA PRO A 470 -15.88 19.00 -23.74
C PRO A 470 -15.21 20.16 -22.99
N CYS A 471 -14.71 19.89 -21.79
CA CYS A 471 -13.77 20.81 -21.18
C CYS A 471 -12.50 20.71 -22.02
N THR A 472 -12.44 21.45 -23.13
CA THR A 472 -11.17 21.78 -23.77
C THR A 472 -10.34 22.37 -22.65
N ALA A 473 -9.20 21.74 -22.36
CA ALA A 473 -8.23 22.14 -21.36
C ALA A 473 -7.66 23.52 -21.68
N LEU A 474 -8.48 24.57 -21.63
CA LEU A 474 -7.99 25.93 -21.54
C LEU A 474 -7.26 25.96 -20.19
N PRO A 475 -5.96 26.29 -20.18
CA PRO A 475 -5.20 26.31 -18.95
C PRO A 475 -5.86 27.28 -17.98
N LEU A 476 -6.36 26.77 -16.86
CA LEU A 476 -6.77 27.61 -15.75
C LEU A 476 -5.58 28.49 -15.35
N ALA A 477 -5.82 29.77 -15.10
CA ALA A 477 -4.77 30.72 -14.70
C ALA A 477 -4.00 30.29 -13.44
N SER A 478 -4.61 29.44 -12.60
CA SER A 478 -4.02 28.85 -11.39
C SER A 478 -3.22 27.57 -11.62
N GLY A 479 -3.24 26.95 -12.81
CA GLY A 479 -2.61 25.66 -13.11
C GLY A 479 -3.36 24.44 -12.52
N HIS A 480 -3.95 24.59 -11.32
CA HIS A 480 -4.80 23.61 -10.65
C HIS A 480 -6.28 23.99 -10.77
N GLY A 481 -7.13 23.02 -11.11
CA GLY A 481 -8.58 23.17 -11.05
C GLY A 481 -9.34 22.54 -12.21
N SER A 482 -10.63 22.88 -12.30
CA SER A 482 -11.53 22.37 -13.32
C SER A 482 -12.75 23.28 -13.44
N ASP A 483 -13.28 23.46 -14.65
CA ASP A 483 -14.56 24.14 -14.90
C ASP A 483 -15.77 23.42 -14.27
N ARG A 484 -15.55 22.17 -13.84
CA ARG A 484 -16.53 21.34 -13.14
C ARG A 484 -16.52 21.56 -11.63
N LEU A 485 -15.54 22.30 -11.09
CA LEU A 485 -15.46 22.55 -9.65
C LEU A 485 -16.64 23.41 -9.15
N VAL A 486 -17.45 22.83 -8.26
CA VAL A 486 -18.49 23.55 -7.51
C VAL A 486 -17.88 24.19 -6.26
N SER A 487 -17.11 23.41 -5.51
CA SER A 487 -16.45 23.87 -4.29
C SER A 487 -15.20 23.06 -3.98
N LYS A 488 -14.21 23.71 -3.37
CA LYS A 488 -13.00 23.10 -2.84
C LYS A 488 -12.80 23.55 -1.40
N THR A 489 -12.73 22.61 -0.47
CA THR A 489 -12.50 22.87 0.95
C THR A 489 -11.22 22.19 1.40
N GLN A 490 -10.25 22.96 1.88
CA GLN A 490 -9.03 22.42 2.45
C GLN A 490 -9.30 21.95 3.89
N LEU A 491 -9.05 20.67 4.17
CA LEU A 491 -9.30 20.06 5.49
C LEU A 491 -8.05 20.08 6.37
N THR A 492 -6.86 20.00 5.78
CA THR A 492 -5.59 20.02 6.50
C THR A 492 -4.64 21.06 5.92
N SER A 493 -3.78 21.63 6.78
CA SER A 493 -2.83 22.68 6.38
C SER A 493 -1.65 22.75 7.35
N GLY A 494 -0.50 23.22 6.86
CA GLY A 494 0.70 23.52 7.66
C GLY A 494 1.97 23.02 6.99
N GLU A 495 3.10 23.12 7.69
CA GLU A 495 4.40 22.67 7.18
C GLU A 495 4.66 21.18 7.47
N TRP A 496 3.76 20.31 7.02
CA TRP A 496 3.81 18.88 7.26
C TRP A 496 2.94 18.13 6.24
N GLU A 497 3.24 16.85 5.96
CA GLU A 497 2.52 16.08 4.95
C GLU A 497 1.58 15.01 5.53
N VAL A 498 0.49 14.78 4.81
CA VAL A 498 -0.42 13.64 4.96
C VAL A 498 0.13 12.45 4.17
N SER A 499 -0.10 11.23 4.67
CA SER A 499 0.29 9.99 3.99
C SER A 499 -0.32 9.88 2.60
N GLU A 500 0.40 9.29 1.63
CA GLU A 500 -0.11 9.08 0.27
C GLU A 500 -1.27 8.08 0.16
N LYS A 501 -1.63 7.33 1.20
CA LYS A 501 -2.65 6.27 1.08
C LYS A 501 -3.45 5.96 2.34
N ASP A 502 -2.89 6.26 3.51
CA ASP A 502 -3.46 5.87 4.79
C ASP A 502 -4.52 6.90 5.23
N VAL A 503 -5.68 6.88 4.57
CA VAL A 503 -6.81 7.80 4.78
C VAL A 503 -8.12 7.01 4.80
N TRP A 504 -8.99 7.29 5.77
CA TRP A 504 -10.28 6.65 5.97
C TRP A 504 -11.36 7.69 6.25
N VAL A 505 -12.59 7.43 5.82
CA VAL A 505 -13.70 8.38 5.96
C VAL A 505 -14.87 7.72 6.67
N ASP A 506 -15.30 8.35 7.76
CA ASP A 506 -16.57 8.05 8.40
C ASP A 506 -17.61 9.07 7.91
N GLU A 507 -18.37 8.69 6.88
CA GLU A 507 -19.41 9.56 6.33
C GLU A 507 -20.55 9.82 7.31
N SER A 508 -20.82 8.86 8.21
CA SER A 508 -21.91 8.96 9.17
C SER A 508 -21.65 10.02 10.23
N ARG A 509 -20.41 10.10 10.71
CA ARG A 509 -19.96 11.10 11.68
C ARG A 509 -19.27 12.31 11.05
N ARG A 510 -19.14 12.32 9.72
CA ARG A 510 -18.48 13.38 8.94
C ARG A 510 -17.01 13.58 9.35
N LEU A 511 -16.28 12.49 9.61
CA LEU A 511 -14.87 12.52 10.04
C LEU A 511 -13.94 11.91 8.98
N VAL A 512 -12.72 12.44 8.89
CA VAL A 512 -11.61 11.88 8.11
C VAL A 512 -10.49 11.50 9.05
N TYR A 513 -10.12 10.23 9.04
CA TYR A 513 -8.96 9.71 9.73
C TYR A 513 -7.80 9.60 8.75
N PHE A 514 -6.60 9.99 9.15
CA PHE A 514 -5.44 9.93 8.26
C PHE A 514 -4.14 9.77 9.03
N VAL A 515 -3.14 9.17 8.40
CA VAL A 515 -1.76 9.19 8.91
C VAL A 515 -1.03 10.42 8.39
N GLY A 516 -0.22 11.08 9.22
CA GLY A 516 0.58 12.23 8.81
C GLY A 516 1.80 12.47 9.68
N LEU A 517 2.54 13.54 9.35
CA LEU A 517 3.78 13.95 10.02
C LEU A 517 3.65 15.29 10.76
N LYS A 518 2.42 15.65 11.18
CA LYS A 518 2.11 16.96 11.78
C LYS A 518 2.94 17.28 13.02
N ASP A 519 3.10 16.32 13.93
CA ASP A 519 3.84 16.52 15.17
C ASP A 519 5.36 16.57 14.94
N THR A 520 5.89 15.72 14.05
CA THR A 520 7.31 15.67 13.67
C THR A 520 7.51 14.85 12.39
N PRO A 521 8.49 15.20 11.53
CA PRO A 521 8.83 14.39 10.35
C PRO A 521 9.40 13.00 10.69
N LEU A 522 9.75 12.74 11.96
CA LEU A 522 10.32 11.47 12.41
C LEU A 522 9.25 10.44 12.84
N GLU A 523 8.05 10.89 13.20
CA GLU A 523 7.00 10.05 13.80
C GLU A 523 5.72 10.11 12.96
N ARG A 524 5.27 8.95 12.50
CA ARG A 524 3.98 8.80 11.82
C ARG A 524 2.90 8.59 12.88
N HIS A 525 1.87 9.43 12.85
CA HIS A 525 0.73 9.33 13.77
C HIS A 525 -0.60 9.26 13.05
N LEU A 526 -1.60 8.68 13.72
CA LEU A 526 -3.00 8.75 13.31
C LEU A 526 -3.60 10.07 13.78
N TYR A 527 -4.31 10.75 12.90
CA TYR A 527 -5.05 11.97 13.17
C TYR A 527 -6.49 11.84 12.70
N VAL A 528 -7.32 12.77 13.14
CA VAL A 528 -8.71 12.94 12.72
C VAL A 528 -9.03 14.41 12.49
N VAL A 529 -9.88 14.70 11.51
CA VAL A 529 -10.40 16.04 11.19
C VAL A 529 -11.86 15.96 10.72
N GLY A 530 -12.64 17.01 10.95
CA GLY A 530 -14.02 17.09 10.46
C GLY A 530 -14.12 17.44 8.98
N LEU A 531 -15.02 16.78 8.24
CA LEU A 531 -15.32 17.07 6.82
C LEU A 531 -15.99 18.42 6.60
N ASP A 532 -16.58 18.99 7.65
CA ASP A 532 -17.27 20.27 7.68
C ASP A 532 -16.45 21.38 8.36
N GLY A 533 -15.24 21.08 8.81
CA GLY A 533 -14.36 22.01 9.51
C GLY A 533 -14.73 22.28 10.97
N GLN A 534 -15.71 21.56 11.54
CA GLN A 534 -16.09 21.75 12.95
C GLN A 534 -15.07 21.18 13.94
N LEU A 535 -14.37 20.12 13.54
CA LEU A 535 -13.32 19.48 14.33
C LEU A 535 -11.95 19.78 13.72
N PRO A 536 -11.06 20.53 14.42
CA PRO A 536 -9.68 20.72 13.97
C PRO A 536 -8.87 19.42 14.05
N VAL A 537 -7.73 19.38 13.37
CA VAL A 537 -6.86 18.20 13.37
C VAL A 537 -6.43 17.82 14.78
N SER A 538 -6.82 16.60 15.20
CA SER A 538 -6.50 16.02 16.51
C SER A 538 -5.73 14.71 16.34
N ARG A 539 -4.74 14.46 17.21
CA ARG A 539 -3.90 13.25 17.19
C ARG A 539 -4.53 12.14 18.04
N LEU A 540 -4.55 10.92 17.52
CA LEU A 540 -5.12 9.73 18.17
C LEU A 540 -4.07 8.70 18.63
N THR A 541 -2.79 8.87 18.29
CA THR A 541 -1.72 7.99 18.77
C THR A 541 -0.79 8.67 19.75
N GLU A 542 -0.13 7.85 20.56
CA GLU A 542 0.84 8.27 21.58
C GLU A 542 2.14 8.82 20.94
N PRO A 543 2.72 9.94 21.41
CA PRO A 543 4.03 10.44 20.97
C PRO A 543 5.19 9.50 21.33
N GLY A 544 6.34 9.67 20.69
CA GLY A 544 7.57 8.92 21.02
C GLY A 544 7.69 7.58 20.28
N TYR A 545 6.71 7.27 19.43
CA TYR A 545 6.67 6.10 18.57
C TYR A 545 6.26 6.51 17.16
N SER A 546 6.70 5.74 16.17
CA SER A 546 6.17 5.81 14.81
C SER A 546 5.20 4.66 14.58
N HIS A 547 4.04 4.96 13.99
CA HIS A 547 2.91 4.06 13.89
C HIS A 547 2.58 3.66 12.45
N THR A 548 2.35 2.37 12.24
CA THR A 548 1.60 1.84 11.10
C THR A 548 0.18 1.54 11.56
N ILE A 549 -0.82 1.99 10.83
CA ILE A 549 -2.24 1.92 11.22
C ILE A 549 -3.02 1.07 10.22
N PHE A 550 -3.91 0.24 10.75
CA PHE A 550 -4.94 -0.46 9.99
C PHE A 550 -6.28 -0.13 10.62
N MET A 551 -7.22 0.44 9.87
CA MET A 551 -8.54 0.86 10.37
C MET A 551 -9.64 0.01 9.72
N ASP A 552 -10.72 -0.23 10.46
CA ASP A 552 -11.91 -0.91 9.93
C ASP A 552 -12.71 -0.01 8.98
N GLN A 553 -13.60 -0.61 8.18
CA GLN A 553 -14.38 0.13 7.19
C GLN A 553 -15.34 1.12 7.85
N GLU A 554 -15.86 0.77 9.03
CA GLU A 554 -16.77 1.60 9.82
C GLU A 554 -16.06 2.69 10.66
N CYS A 555 -14.73 2.76 10.61
CA CYS A 555 -13.90 3.69 11.39
C CYS A 555 -14.21 3.65 12.92
N GLY A 556 -14.62 2.50 13.43
CA GLY A 556 -14.88 2.26 14.83
C GLY A 556 -13.66 1.71 15.58
N MET A 557 -12.70 1.11 14.86
CA MET A 557 -11.56 0.41 15.42
C MET A 557 -10.31 0.61 14.59
N PHE A 558 -9.15 0.55 15.24
CA PHE A 558 -7.89 0.42 14.53
C PHE A 558 -6.89 -0.48 15.25
N VAL A 559 -6.03 -1.11 14.46
CA VAL A 559 -4.80 -1.73 14.89
C VAL A 559 -3.66 -0.77 14.64
N THR A 560 -2.76 -0.67 15.61
CA THR A 560 -1.47 -0.01 15.42
C THR A 560 -0.34 -1.01 15.60
N VAL A 561 0.66 -0.91 14.74
CA VAL A 561 2.00 -1.45 14.96
C VAL A 561 2.91 -0.27 15.23
N LYS A 562 3.50 -0.20 16.43
CA LYS A 562 4.31 0.93 16.89
C LYS A 562 5.72 0.49 17.26
N SER A 563 6.70 1.34 17.00
CA SER A 563 8.11 1.13 17.39
C SER A 563 8.85 2.45 17.58
N SER A 564 10.01 2.40 18.23
CA SER A 564 10.90 3.55 18.41
C SER A 564 12.37 3.13 18.28
N LEU A 565 13.31 4.07 18.38
CA LEU A 565 14.75 3.76 18.34
C LEU A 565 15.21 2.88 19.51
N SER A 566 14.52 2.97 20.66
CA SER A 566 14.85 2.24 21.88
C SER A 566 13.97 1.02 22.13
N GLU A 567 12.79 0.96 21.51
CA GLU A 567 11.81 -0.11 21.75
C GLU A 567 11.47 -0.88 20.46
N PRO A 568 11.59 -2.22 20.48
CA PRO A 568 11.19 -3.05 19.36
C PRO A 568 9.69 -2.91 19.04
N PRO A 569 9.26 -3.33 17.83
CA PRO A 569 7.87 -3.25 17.43
C PRO A 569 6.92 -4.00 18.37
N SER A 570 5.78 -3.38 18.65
CA SER A 570 4.65 -3.94 19.39
C SER A 570 3.35 -3.61 18.65
N SER A 571 2.27 -4.34 18.93
CA SER A 571 0.98 -4.11 18.27
C SER A 571 -0.19 -4.22 19.24
N ALA A 572 -1.17 -3.35 19.06
CA ALA A 572 -2.35 -3.25 19.91
C ALA A 572 -3.58 -2.86 19.09
N VAL A 573 -4.76 -3.21 19.61
CA VAL A 573 -6.08 -2.95 19.04
C VAL A 573 -6.79 -1.90 19.89
N TYR A 574 -7.39 -0.89 19.26
CA TYR A 574 -8.08 0.21 19.90
C TYR A 574 -9.49 0.40 19.33
N TRP A 575 -10.48 0.54 20.19
CA TRP A 575 -11.80 1.08 19.81
C TRP A 575 -11.74 2.61 19.82
N LEU A 576 -12.51 3.26 18.97
CA LEU A 576 -12.73 4.69 19.00
C LEU A 576 -14.05 4.95 19.73
N SER A 577 -13.98 5.69 20.83
CA SER A 577 -15.16 6.23 21.50
C SER A 577 -15.45 7.62 20.95
N HIS A 578 -16.64 7.78 20.37
CA HIS A 578 -17.10 9.04 19.80
C HIS A 578 -18.08 9.71 20.77
N SER A 579 -17.93 11.02 20.94
CA SER A 579 -18.93 11.85 21.61
C SER A 579 -20.08 12.16 20.65
N GLU A 580 -21.25 12.50 21.18
CA GLU A 580 -22.36 13.04 20.36
C GLU A 580 -22.09 14.49 19.91
N GLU A 581 -21.16 15.20 20.56
CA GLU A 581 -20.79 16.56 20.16
C GLU A 581 -19.80 16.56 18.98
N PRO A 582 -20.13 17.19 17.83
CA PRO A 582 -19.32 17.12 16.61
C PRO A 582 -17.97 17.85 16.71
N SER A 583 -17.81 18.76 17.66
CA SER A 583 -16.53 19.44 17.95
C SER A 583 -15.57 18.61 18.81
N CYS A 584 -16.00 17.45 19.33
CA CYS A 584 -15.20 16.63 20.22
C CYS A 584 -14.42 15.57 19.41
N SER A 585 -13.11 15.50 19.63
CA SER A 585 -12.28 14.47 19.02
C SER A 585 -12.65 13.09 19.57
N PRO A 586 -12.74 12.04 18.73
CA PRO A 586 -12.85 10.67 19.23
C PRO A 586 -11.64 10.33 20.11
N SER A 587 -11.86 9.48 21.11
CA SER A 587 -10.82 9.01 22.02
C SER A 587 -10.52 7.52 21.81
N PRO A 588 -9.25 7.13 21.62
CA PRO A 588 -8.85 5.74 21.49
C PRO A 588 -8.89 5.01 22.84
N CYS A 589 -9.56 3.86 22.89
CA CYS A 589 -9.65 2.99 24.05
C CYS A 589 -8.95 1.66 23.76
N LEU A 590 -7.90 1.35 24.51
CA LEU A 590 -7.12 0.12 24.35
C LEU A 590 -8.01 -1.10 24.64
N VAL A 591 -8.16 -1.96 23.63
CA VAL A 591 -8.97 -3.19 23.71
C VAL A 591 -8.11 -4.33 24.21
N ALA A 592 -6.99 -4.55 23.51
CA ALA A 592 -6.13 -5.70 23.72
C ALA A 592 -4.76 -5.49 23.06
N THR A 593 -3.77 -6.22 23.55
CA THR A 593 -2.44 -6.28 22.94
C THR A 593 -2.41 -7.42 21.93
N LEU A 594 -2.06 -7.12 20.67
CA LEU A 594 -1.90 -8.12 19.62
C LEU A 594 -0.49 -8.72 19.66
N LEU A 595 0.54 -7.91 19.95
CA LEU A 595 1.92 -8.33 20.04
C LEU A 595 2.64 -7.55 21.14
N GLU A 596 3.09 -8.25 22.19
CA GLU A 596 3.94 -7.65 23.21
C GLU A 596 5.36 -7.39 22.66
N PRO A 597 6.03 -6.31 23.10
CA PRO A 597 7.45 -6.15 22.82
C PRO A 597 8.24 -7.30 23.48
N PRO A 598 9.30 -7.82 22.83
CA PRO A 598 10.10 -8.90 23.40
C PRO A 598 10.69 -8.48 24.75
N ARG A 599 10.32 -9.19 25.82
CA ARG A 599 10.72 -8.88 27.20
C ARG A 599 12.24 -9.10 27.39
N GLY A 600 12.95 -8.11 27.94
CA GLY A 600 14.36 -8.24 28.39
C GLY A 600 15.42 -7.35 27.71
N LEU A 601 15.05 -6.39 26.85
CA LEU A 601 15.99 -5.68 25.98
C LEU A 601 16.47 -4.28 26.38
N GLY A 602 15.94 -3.66 27.44
CA GLY A 602 16.37 -2.32 27.85
C GLY A 602 17.88 -2.16 28.12
N ARG A 603 18.61 -3.27 28.35
CA ARG A 603 20.08 -3.28 28.54
C ARG A 603 20.91 -3.65 27.31
N LEU A 604 20.33 -4.24 26.26
CA LEU A 604 21.09 -4.76 25.11
C LEU A 604 21.26 -3.73 23.99
N LEU A 605 20.28 -2.86 23.76
CA LEU A 605 20.36 -1.84 22.70
C LEU A 605 21.41 -0.76 23.01
N LEU A 606 21.59 -0.41 24.29
CA LEU A 606 22.63 0.54 24.73
C LEU A 606 24.07 0.01 24.56
N THR A 607 24.27 -1.31 24.50
CA THR A 607 25.62 -1.90 24.35
C THR A 607 26.04 -2.09 22.88
N ALA A 608 25.09 -2.09 21.94
CA ALA A 608 25.38 -2.20 20.50
C ALA A 608 25.76 -0.85 19.84
N GLY A 609 25.44 0.28 20.48
CA GLY A 609 25.71 1.64 19.98
C GLY A 609 27.19 2.07 19.95
N CYS A 610 28.13 1.20 20.35
CA CYS A 610 29.56 1.54 20.45
C CYS A 610 30.43 0.99 19.30
N CYS A 611 29.84 0.45 18.23
CA CYS A 611 30.57 -0.06 17.07
C CYS A 611 30.42 0.87 15.87
N THR A 612 31.21 1.95 15.82
CA THR A 612 31.41 2.76 14.61
C THR A 612 32.20 1.95 13.58
N TRP A 613 31.59 1.61 12.44
CA TRP A 613 32.30 1.05 11.28
C TRP A 613 32.75 2.21 10.39
N ARG A 614 34.06 2.48 10.32
CA ARG A 614 34.65 3.31 9.26
C ARG A 614 35.03 2.40 8.09
N VAL A 615 34.43 2.64 6.93
CA VAL A 615 34.87 2.06 5.66
C VAL A 615 36.14 2.83 5.24
N PHE A 616 37.29 2.16 5.28
CA PHE A 616 38.52 2.68 4.65
C PHE A 616 38.53 2.22 3.20
N MET A 617 38.49 3.16 2.25
CA MET A 617 38.97 2.91 0.89
C MET A 617 40.50 3.07 0.91
N ASP A 618 41.22 2.04 0.47
CA ASP A 618 42.65 2.11 0.21
C ASP A 618 42.85 2.51 -1.27
N GLU A 619 43.56 3.62 -1.49
CA GLU A 619 43.75 4.28 -2.79
C GLU A 619 44.79 3.61 -3.69
N LYS A 620 45.36 2.45 -3.32
CA LYS A 620 46.59 1.95 -3.97
C LYS A 620 46.57 0.68 -4.81
N GLU A 621 45.47 -0.03 -5.00
CA GLU A 621 45.44 -1.11 -6.01
C GLU A 621 44.18 -1.12 -6.89
N LYS A 622 44.31 -0.53 -8.09
CA LYS A 622 43.37 -0.67 -9.21
C LYS A 622 43.50 -2.07 -9.85
N LYS A 623 43.00 -3.13 -9.19
CA LYS A 623 42.72 -4.42 -9.84
C LYS A 623 41.38 -5.00 -9.38
N LEU A 624 40.40 -4.97 -10.29
CA LEU A 624 39.10 -5.62 -10.14
C LEU A 624 39.29 -7.14 -10.22
N TYR A 625 39.13 -7.85 -9.12
CA TYR A 625 38.87 -9.29 -9.14
C TYR A 625 37.38 -9.52 -8.82
N SER A 626 36.61 -9.84 -9.85
CA SER A 626 35.21 -10.27 -9.73
C SER A 626 35.16 -11.70 -9.17
N VAL A 627 34.97 -11.81 -7.86
CA VAL A 627 34.46 -13.05 -7.24
C VAL A 627 32.95 -12.88 -7.07
N LYS A 628 32.19 -13.24 -8.10
CA LYS A 628 30.72 -13.39 -8.03
C LYS A 628 30.40 -14.60 -7.16
N GLY A 629 30.23 -14.37 -5.86
CA GLY A 629 29.64 -15.32 -4.93
C GLY A 629 28.27 -14.81 -4.47
N ARG A 630 27.21 -15.60 -4.68
CA ARG A 630 25.82 -15.35 -4.28
C ARG A 630 25.72 -14.71 -2.88
N LEU A 631 25.33 -13.43 -2.85
CA LEU A 631 24.88 -12.70 -1.66
C LEU A 631 23.69 -11.82 -2.04
N GLN A 632 22.66 -12.42 -2.62
CA GLN A 632 21.30 -11.92 -2.45
C GLN A 632 20.76 -12.47 -1.12
N HIS A 633 19.90 -11.70 -0.47
CA HIS A 633 19.40 -11.90 0.90
C HIS A 633 20.43 -11.54 1.97
N THR A 634 20.39 -10.29 2.46
CA THR A 634 19.98 -9.93 3.84
C THR A 634 20.39 -8.47 4.10
N TYR A 635 19.46 -7.54 3.95
CA TYR A 635 19.54 -6.25 4.63
C TYR A 635 18.19 -6.03 5.29
N TRP A 636 18.16 -6.16 6.62
CA TRP A 636 17.43 -5.22 7.47
C TRP A 636 17.92 -5.35 8.91
N MET A 637 18.58 -4.28 9.34
CA MET A 637 18.54 -3.75 10.69
C MET A 637 18.68 -2.24 10.51
N VAL A 638 17.63 -1.51 10.89
CA VAL A 638 17.58 -0.05 11.00
C VAL A 638 17.84 0.71 9.70
N ALA A 639 16.80 0.92 8.89
CA ALA A 639 16.68 2.09 8.04
C ALA A 639 15.46 2.91 8.49
N VAL A 640 15.63 3.59 9.62
CA VAL A 640 14.84 4.78 9.95
C VAL A 640 15.41 5.91 9.10
N ALA A 641 14.56 6.53 8.27
CA ALA A 641 14.69 7.83 7.63
C ALA A 641 16.08 8.24 7.06
N THR A 642 16.23 8.09 5.74
CA THR A 642 16.93 9.09 4.89
C THR A 642 16.37 9.00 3.46
N ARG A 643 15.41 9.86 3.12
CA ARG A 643 15.22 10.32 1.73
C ARG A 643 16.43 11.19 1.41
N SER A 644 17.36 10.69 0.60
CA SER A 644 18.45 11.51 0.08
C SER A 644 17.94 12.26 -1.15
N LEU A 645 17.87 13.58 -1.02
CA LEU A 645 17.84 14.55 -2.11
C LEU A 645 18.96 14.24 -3.11
N SER A 646 18.63 13.87 -4.34
CA SER A 646 19.54 14.00 -5.47
C SER A 646 19.47 15.46 -5.96
N CYS A 647 20.29 16.32 -5.35
CA CYS A 647 20.75 17.53 -6.03
C CYS A 647 21.73 17.11 -7.12
N SER A 648 21.35 17.28 -8.39
CA SER A 648 22.31 17.33 -9.49
C SER A 648 23.09 18.63 -9.38
N ALA A 649 24.40 18.52 -9.13
CA ALA A 649 25.33 19.60 -9.41
C ALA A 649 25.61 19.59 -10.92
N THR A 650 25.26 20.71 -11.58
CA THR A 650 25.70 21.22 -12.90
C THR A 650 26.05 20.25 -14.01
#